data_AF-A0A518DIW5-F1
#
_entry.id   AF-A0A518DIW5-F1
#
_cell.length_a   1.000
_cell.length_b   1.000
_cell.length_c   1.000
_cell.angle_alpha   90.00
_cell.angle_beta   90.00
_cell.angle_gamma   90.00
#
_symmetry.space_group_name_H-M   'P 1'
#
loop_
_entity.id
_entity.type
_entity.pdbx_description
1 polymer ?
#
loop_
_entity_poly.entity_id
_entity_poly.type
_entity_poly.pdbx_seq_one_letter_code
_entity_poly.pdbx_strand_id
1 'polypeptide(L)'
;MDSCIAWGRPTLRPATSCIALLLALASLVGAPTAAEAQDDSAVVEFIVMAPRGAAEKKEVDDSAIVDGLIKELQLGTDWFSANAGADVFFGKSNKAGGEPDVTQLVTALVKLAAPDQITSTRTVSINGRVGTRVAPVSDFEVFCAAIDYGRVLERNNRERYVKVRIQPEEITKEALEARAQAVGRSDVVDELFSQDGPRGMGLAGRGFGGFGRGFDGGVGNGGFGDGGFGDRGLGGGGEGEDKFGVGDRVEISIAGKWYRGVVEAEPKFKNTMVAVDDLERLAAAVSSRALKTQLERRSQLRIVAPEGYLRRATGPAPGVGGGGGAAEPRQWSDASGRFSVTATFVSEADGVVTLRKQSGDAINVPVAKLCEADQNYLAGVASGATGGAGPAGLGPVEREAKVLAVDRRNVRPFDKSGLREWRFDPPPSSPPLGERESYPTVDLAAIPGSQRFFERASIFVSLDGKRVIVSRQKGGVGGAPQPFLHMVDPPGGRVTPLVAGPPGTKVLDALADRAVVLMKSDGSGAGSKVYVQRMTATDLQPVIEWEPYPSGRGQDRARDVDYAWFLPGNRVLTVSSRGCVCTVWKLGAAAVAEYEIALGVQIPHVIIGPQHRLLAIGSDEKITVFDLSEGRVVGSVEANKGERAYFHSVNNLRQIAFSSDLKHMAVLRDGALATWDMATGEMVSELWHSGIGFSSSIEWVGDFVLLDGKHVFDPLRRVLLWEYTADARFFAPTTTVASGRMWFIPSSKSEGATFLGSTVLPDEQVQAMAESLGPPESLLLAKPGDEVSIRIDVDEAYGSVDEVRQAVTKQLTAAGYTVVDGPTQLVAFAECRKMQEEKQIRINVGGNAFPEEQDIVTRWIRPALSRVGFEANGEAIWIDGGSYDVWGNIYLEEGESLDDALERLTTPDIRRVLSATFASYVARQGNVGSDKAYGTSDLADGLFGAK
;
A
#
# COMPACT_ATOMS: atom_id res chain seq x y z
N MET A 1 -53.58 -16.80 -61.70
CA MET A 1 -53.07 -18.18 -61.49
C MET A 1 -51.66 -18.17 -60.91
N ASP A 2 -51.45 -18.05 -59.60
CA ASP A 2 -52.22 -17.39 -58.51
C ASP A 2 -51.42 -17.53 -57.19
N SER A 3 -51.59 -16.69 -56.16
CA SER A 3 -51.63 -15.22 -56.08
C SER A 3 -51.65 -14.79 -54.59
N CYS A 4 -50.89 -13.73 -54.24
CA CYS A 4 -51.18 -12.61 -53.31
C CYS A 4 -51.78 -12.90 -51.89
N ILE A 5 -52.06 -11.98 -50.95
CA ILE A 5 -51.94 -10.50 -50.75
C ILE A 5 -51.36 -10.31 -49.31
N ALA A 6 -50.44 -9.43 -48.89
CA ALA A 6 -49.70 -8.26 -49.41
C ALA A 6 -50.13 -6.86 -48.87
N TRP A 7 -49.24 -6.23 -48.08
CA TRP A 7 -49.10 -4.79 -47.76
C TRP A 7 -50.07 -4.09 -46.77
N GLY A 8 -49.58 -3.01 -46.12
CA GLY A 8 -50.37 -2.17 -45.20
C GLY A 8 -49.60 -1.11 -44.37
N ARG A 9 -48.96 -0.11 -45.00
CA ARG A 9 -48.65 1.18 -44.34
C ARG A 9 -49.76 2.19 -44.65
N PRO A 10 -49.99 3.17 -43.77
CA PRO A 10 -50.08 4.55 -44.26
C PRO A 10 -49.26 5.56 -43.43
N THR A 11 -48.67 6.52 -44.12
CA THR A 11 -48.07 7.74 -43.54
C THR A 11 -49.06 8.90 -43.60
N LEU A 12 -49.20 9.71 -42.54
CA LEU A 12 -49.86 11.01 -42.62
C LEU A 12 -49.30 12.04 -41.60
N ARG A 13 -48.69 13.10 -42.12
CA ARG A 13 -48.62 14.47 -41.57
C ARG A 13 -49.29 15.37 -42.63
N PRO A 14 -50.05 16.42 -42.27
CA PRO A 14 -49.52 17.73 -41.82
C PRO A 14 -50.28 18.22 -40.54
N ALA A 15 -50.25 19.47 -40.04
CA ALA A 15 -49.79 20.80 -40.50
C ALA A 15 -49.30 21.63 -39.28
N THR A 16 -48.24 22.45 -39.36
CA THR A 16 -48.26 23.94 -39.55
C THR A 16 -49.27 24.67 -38.64
N SER A 17 -48.88 25.53 -37.67
CA SER A 17 -48.46 26.96 -37.81
C SER A 17 -48.52 27.62 -36.40
N CYS A 18 -47.97 28.80 -36.03
CA CYS A 18 -47.05 29.82 -36.59
C CYS A 18 -46.66 30.89 -35.52
N ILE A 19 -45.57 31.66 -35.71
CA ILE A 19 -45.36 33.14 -35.46
C ILE A 19 -45.72 33.73 -34.06
N ALA A 20 -45.01 34.66 -33.39
CA ALA A 20 -43.66 35.32 -33.37
C ALA A 20 -43.52 35.99 -31.94
N LEU A 21 -42.59 36.85 -31.49
CA LEU A 21 -41.93 38.08 -32.01
C LEU A 21 -40.93 38.55 -30.90
N LEU A 22 -39.61 38.63 -31.09
CA LEU A 22 -38.75 39.81 -31.39
C LEU A 22 -38.80 41.08 -30.46
N LEU A 23 -37.60 41.47 -29.95
CA LEU A 23 -37.12 42.84 -29.58
C LEU A 23 -37.61 43.48 -28.24
N ALA A 24 -36.89 44.39 -27.54
CA ALA A 24 -35.55 45.02 -27.74
C ALA A 24 -34.98 45.76 -26.47
N LEU A 25 -33.65 46.02 -26.46
CA LEU A 25 -32.85 47.16 -25.87
C LEU A 25 -32.98 47.51 -24.35
N ALA A 26 -31.92 47.59 -23.53
CA ALA A 26 -30.75 48.53 -23.44
C ALA A 26 -31.08 49.87 -22.70
N SER A 27 -30.18 50.58 -21.96
CA SER A 27 -28.71 50.75 -22.00
C SER A 27 -28.08 51.24 -20.66
N LEU A 28 -26.75 51.52 -20.66
CA LEU A 28 -25.92 52.26 -19.65
C LEU A 28 -25.43 51.39 -18.44
N VAL A 29 -24.26 51.54 -17.78
CA VAL A 29 -23.02 52.41 -17.84
C VAL A 29 -21.79 51.48 -17.54
N GLY A 30 -20.51 51.71 -17.89
CA GLY A 30 -19.85 52.67 -18.80
C GLY A 30 -18.43 53.13 -18.33
N ALA A 31 -17.41 52.98 -19.21
CA ALA A 31 -16.04 53.55 -19.15
C ALA A 31 -15.00 52.93 -18.13
N PRO A 32 -13.67 53.22 -18.20
CA PRO A 32 -12.80 52.61 -19.23
C PRO A 32 -11.37 52.17 -18.78
N THR A 33 -10.65 51.55 -19.73
CA THR A 33 -9.17 51.44 -19.90
C THR A 33 -8.28 50.73 -18.86
N ALA A 34 -7.63 49.66 -19.33
CA ALA A 34 -6.19 49.45 -19.22
C ALA A 34 -5.67 48.87 -20.55
N ALA A 35 -4.41 49.12 -20.93
CA ALA A 35 -3.80 48.52 -22.12
C ALA A 35 -3.01 47.28 -21.73
N GLU A 36 -3.53 46.10 -22.10
CA GLU A 36 -2.81 44.83 -21.92
C GLU A 36 -1.59 44.80 -22.85
N ALA A 37 -0.46 44.31 -22.34
CA ALA A 37 0.69 44.01 -23.19
C ALA A 37 0.30 42.85 -24.11
N GLN A 38 0.36 43.08 -25.43
CA GLN A 38 -0.02 42.06 -26.40
C GLN A 38 0.96 40.89 -26.31
N ASP A 39 0.47 39.75 -25.84
CA ASP A 39 1.23 38.51 -25.69
C ASP A 39 1.76 38.08 -27.06
N ASP A 40 3.07 37.84 -27.21
CA ASP A 40 3.68 37.38 -28.46
C ASP A 40 3.62 35.85 -28.63
N SER A 41 2.68 35.20 -27.95
CA SER A 41 2.31 33.82 -28.24
C SER A 41 1.01 33.72 -29.04
N ALA A 42 0.94 32.72 -29.91
CA ALA A 42 -0.31 32.30 -30.52
C ALA A 42 -0.84 31.04 -29.79
N VAL A 43 -2.16 30.93 -29.67
CA VAL A 43 -2.84 29.72 -29.20
C VAL A 43 -3.55 29.06 -30.37
N VAL A 44 -3.09 27.87 -30.77
CA VAL A 44 -3.75 27.07 -31.80
C VAL A 44 -4.50 25.91 -31.15
N GLU A 45 -5.82 25.86 -31.32
CA GLU A 45 -6.63 24.71 -30.89
C GLU A 45 -6.96 23.83 -32.10
N PHE A 46 -6.31 22.67 -32.17
CA PHE A 46 -6.65 21.65 -33.15
C PHE A 46 -7.78 20.78 -32.64
N ILE A 47 -8.83 20.61 -33.45
CA ILE A 47 -9.83 19.56 -33.25
C ILE A 47 -9.36 18.33 -34.03
N VAL A 48 -8.68 17.42 -33.32
CA VAL A 48 -8.13 16.14 -33.82
C VAL A 48 -9.11 15.04 -33.40
N MET A 49 -10.11 14.77 -34.23
CA MET A 49 -11.34 14.04 -33.88
C MET A 49 -11.16 12.77 -33.03
N ALA A 50 -11.52 12.87 -31.74
CA ALA A 50 -11.83 11.76 -30.82
C ALA A 50 -12.94 12.23 -29.82
N PRO A 51 -13.56 11.33 -29.02
CA PRO A 51 -14.65 11.70 -28.09
C PRO A 51 -14.27 12.74 -27.01
N ARG A 52 -15.28 13.37 -26.39
CA ARG A 52 -15.23 14.73 -25.80
C ARG A 52 -15.04 14.83 -24.27
N GLY A 53 -14.37 15.92 -23.85
CA GLY A 53 -14.71 16.73 -22.65
C GLY A 53 -14.20 16.24 -21.29
N ALA A 54 -13.92 17.08 -20.28
CA ALA A 54 -13.98 18.55 -20.19
C ALA A 54 -12.87 19.10 -19.23
N ALA A 55 -12.99 20.34 -18.74
CA ALA A 55 -11.94 21.05 -17.96
C ALA A 55 -12.54 22.04 -16.94
N GLU A 56 -11.73 22.58 -16.01
CA GLU A 56 -12.15 23.60 -15.03
C GLU A 56 -11.11 24.73 -14.79
N LYS A 57 -11.20 25.48 -13.68
CA LYS A 57 -10.71 26.87 -13.52
C LYS A 57 -9.84 27.10 -12.26
N LYS A 58 -9.45 28.35 -11.97
CA LYS A 58 -8.25 28.73 -11.17
C LYS A 58 -8.46 29.91 -10.20
N GLU A 59 -7.70 29.95 -9.09
CA GLU A 59 -7.53 31.09 -8.18
C GLU A 59 -6.04 31.57 -8.06
N VAL A 60 -5.68 32.34 -7.02
CA VAL A 60 -4.54 33.29 -7.01
C VAL A 60 -3.33 32.80 -6.21
N ASP A 61 -2.12 33.21 -6.63
CA ASP A 61 -0.82 32.61 -6.30
C ASP A 61 0.25 33.67 -5.92
N ASP A 62 1.26 33.25 -5.15
CA ASP A 62 2.43 34.05 -4.72
C ASP A 62 3.38 34.38 -5.89
N SER A 63 3.29 33.66 -7.01
CA SER A 63 4.06 33.90 -8.24
C SER A 63 4.07 35.36 -8.68
N ALA A 64 2.97 36.12 -8.51
CA ALA A 64 2.89 37.53 -8.90
C ALA A 64 3.95 38.44 -8.24
N ILE A 65 4.45 38.10 -7.05
CA ILE A 65 5.54 38.82 -6.37
C ILE A 65 6.91 38.32 -6.87
N VAL A 66 7.03 37.02 -7.12
CA VAL A 66 8.26 36.38 -7.63
C VAL A 66 8.55 36.83 -9.07
N ASP A 67 7.53 36.87 -9.95
CA ASP A 67 7.61 37.40 -11.32
C ASP A 67 7.99 38.88 -11.34
N GLY A 68 7.49 39.66 -10.38
CA GLY A 68 7.89 41.06 -10.17
C GLY A 68 9.38 41.18 -9.87
N LEU A 69 9.89 40.40 -8.91
CA LEU A 69 11.31 40.35 -8.55
C LEU A 69 12.19 39.90 -9.73
N ILE A 70 11.78 38.86 -10.45
CA ILE A 70 12.48 38.33 -11.62
C ILE A 70 12.62 39.41 -12.71
N LYS A 71 11.49 40.04 -13.08
CA LYS A 71 11.43 41.04 -14.15
C LYS A 71 12.23 42.29 -13.84
N GLU A 72 12.26 42.72 -12.57
CA GLU A 72 12.90 43.97 -12.19
C GLU A 72 14.39 43.81 -11.85
N LEU A 73 14.77 42.73 -11.16
CA LEU A 73 16.15 42.48 -10.76
C LEU A 73 16.97 41.75 -11.84
N GLN A 74 16.39 41.55 -13.04
CA GLN A 74 17.01 40.93 -14.21
C GLN A 74 17.62 39.56 -13.89
N LEU A 75 16.85 38.71 -13.22
CA LEU A 75 17.28 37.36 -12.85
C LEU A 75 17.43 36.49 -14.12
N GLY A 76 18.47 35.65 -14.15
CA GLY A 76 18.80 34.82 -15.31
C GLY A 76 17.73 33.77 -15.64
N THR A 77 17.78 33.26 -16.87
CA THR A 77 16.86 32.21 -17.40
C THR A 77 16.67 31.03 -16.46
N ASP A 78 17.75 30.64 -15.77
CA ASP A 78 17.84 29.46 -14.92
C ASP A 78 17.00 29.59 -13.63
N TRP A 79 16.55 30.82 -13.32
CA TRP A 79 15.65 31.12 -12.22
C TRP A 79 14.16 30.99 -12.60
N PHE A 80 13.82 31.28 -13.86
CA PHE A 80 12.45 31.17 -14.38
C PHE A 80 11.98 29.71 -14.36
N SER A 81 12.84 28.78 -14.77
CA SER A 81 12.56 27.34 -14.81
C SER A 81 12.36 26.71 -13.42
N ALA A 82 12.82 27.36 -12.34
CA ALA A 82 12.66 26.87 -10.98
C ALA A 82 11.30 27.21 -10.34
N ASN A 83 10.63 28.29 -10.77
CA ASN A 83 9.43 28.81 -10.10
C ASN A 83 8.12 28.68 -10.91
N ALA A 84 8.17 28.46 -12.23
CA ALA A 84 7.01 28.56 -13.14
C ALA A 84 6.15 27.28 -13.29
N GLY A 85 5.99 26.43 -12.25
CA GLY A 85 5.56 25.04 -12.43
C GLY A 85 4.72 24.38 -11.32
N ALA A 86 3.64 25.04 -10.84
CA ALA A 86 2.79 24.53 -9.74
C ALA A 86 1.37 24.04 -10.15
N ASP A 87 1.07 23.85 -11.45
CA ASP A 87 -0.20 23.32 -11.97
C ASP A 87 0.07 22.12 -12.92
N VAL A 88 -0.59 20.96 -12.73
CA VAL A 88 -0.20 19.68 -13.37
C VAL A 88 -1.37 18.85 -13.93
N PHE A 89 -1.27 18.46 -15.21
CA PHE A 89 -1.97 17.31 -15.83
C PHE A 89 -1.05 16.67 -16.89
N PHE A 90 -1.04 15.33 -17.02
CA PHE A 90 -0.20 14.60 -17.98
C PHE A 90 -0.87 13.33 -18.54
N GLY A 91 -0.73 13.12 -19.86
CA GLY A 91 -0.88 11.81 -20.52
C GLY A 91 0.49 11.26 -20.95
N LYS A 92 0.65 9.93 -21.01
CA LYS A 92 1.93 9.27 -21.38
C LYS A 92 1.86 8.60 -22.75
N SER A 93 2.76 9.01 -23.64
CA SER A 93 3.14 8.33 -24.88
C SER A 93 4.67 8.28 -24.92
N ASN A 94 5.25 7.08 -25.05
CA ASN A 94 6.67 6.86 -25.41
C ASN A 94 6.98 5.36 -25.52
N LYS A 95 7.15 4.87 -26.76
CA LYS A 95 7.89 3.64 -27.08
C LYS A 95 9.08 4.04 -27.93
N ALA A 96 10.29 3.61 -27.56
CA ALA A 96 11.46 3.83 -28.41
C ALA A 96 11.27 3.08 -29.74
N GLY A 97 11.39 3.81 -30.87
CA GLY A 97 11.20 3.25 -32.21
C GLY A 97 9.74 3.17 -32.71
N GLY A 98 8.80 3.90 -32.10
CA GLY A 98 7.47 4.12 -32.69
C GLY A 98 7.45 5.25 -33.72
N GLU A 99 6.43 5.27 -34.59
CA GLU A 99 6.09 6.45 -35.39
C GLU A 99 5.63 7.61 -34.46
N PRO A 100 5.86 8.89 -34.83
CA PRO A 100 5.46 10.01 -33.98
C PRO A 100 3.94 10.07 -33.79
N ASP A 101 3.48 10.31 -32.56
CA ASP A 101 2.04 10.41 -32.31
C ASP A 101 1.46 11.74 -32.81
N VAL A 102 0.13 11.80 -32.95
CA VAL A 102 -0.57 12.93 -33.58
C VAL A 102 -0.30 14.25 -32.84
N THR A 103 0.03 14.22 -31.55
CA THR A 103 0.43 15.41 -30.79
C THR A 103 1.77 15.98 -31.29
N GLN A 104 2.71 15.09 -31.61
CA GLN A 104 4.05 15.44 -32.12
C GLN A 104 3.96 15.92 -33.57
N LEU A 105 3.21 15.19 -34.42
CA LEU A 105 2.92 15.58 -35.81
C LEU A 105 2.26 16.97 -35.90
N VAL A 106 1.25 17.22 -35.06
CA VAL A 106 0.58 18.53 -34.98
C VAL A 106 1.52 19.62 -34.46
N THR A 107 2.35 19.34 -33.46
CA THR A 107 3.34 20.33 -32.95
C THR A 107 4.36 20.71 -34.04
N ALA A 108 4.77 19.76 -34.89
CA ALA A 108 5.62 20.04 -36.04
C ALA A 108 4.93 20.89 -37.12
N LEU A 109 3.66 20.60 -37.45
CA LEU A 109 2.87 21.47 -38.34
C LEU A 109 2.84 22.93 -37.85
N VAL A 110 2.64 23.16 -36.55
CA VAL A 110 2.68 24.53 -35.97
C VAL A 110 4.07 25.15 -36.08
N LYS A 111 5.14 24.40 -35.79
CA LYS A 111 6.53 24.87 -35.96
C LYS A 111 6.80 25.27 -37.42
N LEU A 112 6.15 24.66 -38.41
CA LEU A 112 6.32 24.96 -39.84
C LEU A 112 5.46 26.12 -40.35
N ALA A 113 4.26 26.34 -39.82
CA ALA A 113 3.44 27.52 -40.15
C ALA A 113 3.95 28.82 -39.49
N ALA A 114 4.78 28.72 -38.46
CA ALA A 114 5.33 29.86 -37.75
C ALA A 114 6.26 30.70 -38.64
N PRO A 115 5.99 32.01 -38.82
CA PRO A 115 6.93 32.90 -39.53
C PRO A 115 8.23 33.11 -38.74
N ASP A 116 8.18 32.92 -37.42
CA ASP A 116 9.33 32.98 -36.52
C ASP A 116 9.84 31.57 -36.14
N GLN A 117 11.09 31.51 -35.68
CA GLN A 117 11.61 30.30 -35.05
C GLN A 117 11.00 30.16 -33.65
N ILE A 118 9.92 29.39 -33.53
CA ILE A 118 9.30 29.05 -32.24
C ILE A 118 10.34 28.47 -31.27
N THR A 119 10.61 29.19 -30.19
CA THR A 119 11.52 28.77 -29.10
C THR A 119 10.77 28.09 -27.95
N SER A 120 9.45 28.26 -27.87
CA SER A 120 8.61 27.63 -26.85
C SER A 120 7.32 27.07 -27.46
N THR A 121 7.12 25.76 -27.31
CA THR A 121 5.87 25.05 -27.65
C THR A 121 5.30 24.39 -26.38
N ARG A 122 4.13 24.81 -25.91
CA ARG A 122 3.37 24.08 -24.87
C ARG A 122 2.14 23.45 -25.49
N THR A 123 2.25 22.16 -25.80
CA THR A 123 1.16 21.35 -26.36
C THR A 123 0.44 20.57 -25.25
N VAL A 124 -0.89 20.57 -25.29
CA VAL A 124 -1.78 19.83 -24.39
C VAL A 124 -2.79 19.05 -25.24
N SER A 125 -2.87 17.73 -25.06
CA SER A 125 -3.83 16.87 -25.77
C SER A 125 -4.89 16.36 -24.80
N ILE A 126 -6.16 16.71 -25.05
CA ILE A 126 -7.33 16.32 -24.23
C ILE A 126 -8.48 15.99 -25.19
N ASN A 127 -9.00 14.76 -25.10
CA ASN A 127 -10.31 14.33 -25.60
C ASN A 127 -10.66 14.86 -27.00
N GLY A 128 -9.82 14.46 -27.97
CA GLY A 128 -9.96 14.82 -29.38
C GLY A 128 -9.56 16.26 -29.73
N ARG A 129 -8.77 16.92 -28.87
CA ARG A 129 -8.25 18.26 -29.13
C ARG A 129 -6.80 18.39 -28.70
N VAL A 130 -6.00 19.03 -29.54
CA VAL A 130 -4.59 19.36 -29.28
C VAL A 130 -4.48 20.89 -29.23
N GLY A 131 -4.37 21.45 -28.03
CA GLY A 131 -4.12 22.87 -27.81
C GLY A 131 -2.62 23.11 -27.75
N THR A 132 -2.06 23.80 -28.74
CA THR A 132 -0.66 24.20 -28.78
C THR A 132 -0.54 25.70 -28.63
N ARG A 133 0.06 26.16 -27.53
CA ARG A 133 0.54 27.54 -27.39
C ARG A 133 1.97 27.62 -27.89
N VAL A 134 2.26 28.56 -28.81
CA VAL A 134 3.60 28.75 -29.41
C VAL A 134 4.08 30.18 -29.25
N ALA A 135 5.38 30.35 -28.96
CA ALA A 135 6.03 31.65 -28.86
C ALA A 135 7.50 31.60 -29.36
N PRO A 136 8.03 32.70 -29.92
CA PRO A 136 7.30 33.89 -30.35
C PRO A 136 6.49 33.63 -31.62
N VAL A 137 5.39 34.36 -31.82
CA VAL A 137 4.76 34.60 -33.11
C VAL A 137 4.61 36.11 -33.23
N SER A 138 5.47 36.77 -34.01
CA SER A 138 5.50 38.22 -34.15
C SER A 138 4.28 38.74 -34.92
N ASP A 139 4.00 38.14 -36.08
CA ASP A 139 2.82 38.43 -36.91
C ASP A 139 1.81 37.27 -36.87
N PHE A 140 0.69 37.50 -36.18
CA PHE A 140 -0.41 36.52 -36.09
C PHE A 140 -1.26 36.42 -37.37
N GLU A 141 -1.29 37.45 -38.22
CA GLU A 141 -2.03 37.41 -39.48
C GLU A 141 -1.30 36.56 -40.52
N VAL A 142 0.02 36.75 -40.65
CA VAL A 142 0.91 35.93 -41.49
C VAL A 142 0.92 34.49 -40.99
N PHE A 143 1.03 34.26 -39.68
CA PHE A 143 0.91 32.92 -39.09
C PHE A 143 -0.41 32.23 -39.46
N CYS A 144 -1.55 32.92 -39.33
CA CYS A 144 -2.85 32.36 -39.73
C CYS A 144 -2.96 32.12 -41.24
N ALA A 145 -2.26 32.88 -42.08
CA ALA A 145 -2.22 32.70 -43.52
C ALA A 145 -1.31 31.54 -43.97
N ALA A 146 -0.33 31.17 -43.14
CA ALA A 146 0.60 30.06 -43.37
C ALA A 146 0.06 28.68 -42.94
N ILE A 147 -1.12 28.60 -42.31
CA ILE A 147 -1.78 27.34 -41.97
C ILE A 147 -2.45 26.77 -43.24
N ASP A 148 -1.69 25.98 -44.00
CA ASP A 148 -2.12 25.29 -45.23
C ASP A 148 -2.60 23.84 -44.99
N TYR A 149 -2.83 23.46 -43.73
CA TYR A 149 -3.23 22.12 -43.30
C TYR A 149 -4.56 22.13 -42.54
N GLY A 150 -5.45 21.21 -42.92
CA GLY A 150 -6.83 21.16 -42.42
C GLY A 150 -7.63 22.41 -42.79
N ARG A 151 -8.64 22.72 -41.97
CA ARG A 151 -9.55 23.85 -42.15
C ARG A 151 -9.61 24.72 -40.90
N VAL A 152 -9.24 25.99 -41.03
CA VAL A 152 -9.53 27.02 -40.02
C VAL A 152 -11.06 27.12 -39.82
N LEU A 153 -11.50 26.97 -38.57
CA LEU A 153 -12.90 27.08 -38.15
C LEU A 153 -13.21 28.44 -37.53
N GLU A 154 -12.24 29.01 -36.82
CA GLU A 154 -12.39 30.19 -35.97
C GLU A 154 -11.02 30.89 -35.87
N ARG A 155 -11.01 32.22 -35.85
CA ARG A 155 -9.79 33.03 -35.74
C ARG A 155 -10.13 34.32 -35.00
N ASN A 156 -9.44 34.59 -33.90
CA ASN A 156 -9.53 35.82 -33.13
C ASN A 156 -8.15 36.50 -33.06
N ASN A 157 -7.99 37.56 -33.85
CA ASN A 157 -6.76 38.35 -33.87
C ASN A 157 -6.42 39.01 -32.53
N ARG A 158 -7.42 39.34 -31.70
CA ARG A 158 -7.21 40.03 -30.42
C ARG A 158 -6.63 39.10 -29.35
N GLU A 159 -7.08 37.85 -29.34
CA GLU A 159 -6.63 36.80 -28.41
C GLU A 159 -5.49 35.95 -28.99
N ARG A 160 -5.01 36.29 -30.21
CA ARG A 160 -4.03 35.51 -31.00
C ARG A 160 -4.38 34.01 -31.06
N TYR A 161 -5.68 33.76 -31.21
CA TYR A 161 -6.27 32.43 -31.13
C TYR A 161 -6.77 31.97 -32.50
N VAL A 162 -6.43 30.75 -32.90
CA VAL A 162 -6.93 30.14 -34.15
C VAL A 162 -7.31 28.68 -33.93
N LYS A 163 -8.51 28.29 -34.37
CA LYS A 163 -9.04 26.93 -34.25
C LYS A 163 -8.99 26.24 -35.60
N VAL A 164 -8.36 25.08 -35.67
CA VAL A 164 -8.16 24.33 -36.93
C VAL A 164 -8.70 22.92 -36.78
N ARG A 165 -9.39 22.40 -37.79
CA ARG A 165 -9.78 20.98 -37.87
C ARG A 165 -8.94 20.31 -38.95
N ILE A 166 -8.13 19.34 -38.56
CA ILE A 166 -7.31 18.55 -39.48
C ILE A 166 -7.87 17.12 -39.49
N GLN A 167 -7.88 16.46 -40.64
CA GLN A 167 -8.12 15.03 -40.74
C GLN A 167 -6.79 14.28 -40.54
N PRO A 168 -6.66 13.28 -39.66
CA PRO A 168 -5.38 12.59 -39.43
C PRO A 168 -4.67 12.10 -40.70
N GLU A 169 -5.44 11.67 -41.70
CA GLU A 169 -5.01 11.26 -43.03
C GLU A 169 -4.36 12.37 -43.88
N GLU A 170 -4.51 13.65 -43.52
CA GLU A 170 -3.84 14.80 -44.15
C GLU A 170 -2.41 15.04 -43.64
N ILE A 171 -1.97 14.31 -42.59
CA ILE A 171 -0.70 14.52 -41.88
C ILE A 171 0.27 13.35 -42.10
N THR A 172 0.67 13.11 -43.35
CA THR A 172 1.71 12.12 -43.68
C THR A 172 3.13 12.68 -43.49
N LYS A 173 4.13 11.81 -43.42
CA LYS A 173 5.55 12.20 -43.31
C LYS A 173 6.00 13.03 -44.51
N GLU A 174 5.60 12.63 -45.71
CA GLU A 174 5.94 13.28 -46.97
C GLU A 174 5.30 14.68 -47.05
N ALA A 175 4.09 14.84 -46.51
CA ALA A 175 3.39 16.12 -46.42
C ALA A 175 4.01 17.07 -45.37
N LEU A 176 4.71 16.54 -44.37
CA LEU A 176 5.55 17.30 -43.44
C LEU A 176 6.89 17.69 -44.09
N GLU A 177 7.58 16.74 -44.72
CA GLU A 177 8.85 16.96 -45.44
C GLU A 177 8.72 18.03 -46.54
N ALA A 178 7.67 17.95 -47.37
CA ALA A 178 7.44 18.92 -48.43
C ALA A 178 7.20 20.35 -47.91
N ARG A 179 6.42 20.48 -46.82
CA ARG A 179 6.21 21.78 -46.13
C ARG A 179 7.51 22.30 -45.53
N ALA A 180 8.24 21.45 -44.84
CA ALA A 180 9.52 21.78 -44.21
C ALA A 180 10.56 22.24 -45.24
N GLN A 181 10.63 21.59 -46.41
CA GLN A 181 11.46 22.02 -47.52
C GLN A 181 11.00 23.38 -48.08
N ALA A 182 9.69 23.59 -48.24
CA ALA A 182 9.13 24.84 -48.79
C ALA A 182 9.39 26.07 -47.90
N VAL A 183 9.39 25.92 -46.57
CA VAL A 183 9.72 27.00 -45.62
C VAL A 183 11.19 27.03 -45.18
N GLY A 184 12.03 26.12 -45.69
CA GLY A 184 13.48 26.07 -45.39
C GLY A 184 13.82 25.56 -43.99
N ARG A 185 12.96 24.72 -43.39
CA ARG A 185 13.06 24.22 -42.00
C ARG A 185 12.97 22.69 -41.91
N SER A 186 13.84 21.97 -42.63
CA SER A 186 13.90 20.50 -42.57
C SER A 186 14.23 19.98 -41.16
N ASP A 187 14.97 20.78 -40.37
CA ASP A 187 15.33 20.53 -38.98
C ASP A 187 14.14 20.12 -38.10
N VAL A 188 12.96 20.69 -38.35
CA VAL A 188 11.72 20.38 -37.60
C VAL A 188 11.23 18.94 -37.86
N VAL A 189 11.51 18.39 -39.03
CA VAL A 189 11.11 17.02 -39.44
C VAL A 189 12.24 16.03 -39.16
N ASP A 190 13.49 16.46 -39.32
CA ASP A 190 14.69 15.70 -38.93
C ASP A 190 14.71 15.46 -37.39
N GLU A 191 14.34 16.46 -36.57
CA GLU A 191 14.14 16.32 -35.11
C GLU A 191 13.04 15.30 -34.78
N LEU A 192 11.95 15.30 -35.55
CA LEU A 192 10.74 14.51 -35.30
C LEU A 192 10.90 13.02 -35.65
N PHE A 193 11.66 12.70 -36.70
CA PHE A 193 11.80 11.34 -37.23
C PHE A 193 13.21 10.72 -37.02
N SER A 194 14.14 11.42 -36.35
CA SER A 194 15.44 10.85 -35.98
C SER A 194 15.30 9.66 -35.01
N GLN A 195 16.01 8.56 -35.30
CA GLN A 195 16.11 7.41 -34.38
C GLN A 195 16.96 7.73 -33.14
N ASP A 196 17.85 8.73 -33.23
CA ASP A 196 18.63 9.29 -32.12
C ASP A 196 17.99 10.60 -31.60
N GLY A 197 16.70 10.55 -31.30
CA GLY A 197 15.93 11.70 -30.79
C GLY A 197 16.50 12.32 -29.50
N PRO A 198 16.17 13.59 -29.20
CA PRO A 198 16.86 14.40 -28.19
C PRO A 198 16.83 13.77 -26.79
N ARG A 199 18.02 13.56 -26.21
CA ARG A 199 18.21 12.89 -24.91
C ARG A 199 17.86 13.79 -23.72
N GLY A 200 16.56 13.98 -23.50
CA GLY A 200 16.01 14.15 -22.17
C GLY A 200 15.17 15.40 -21.91
N MET A 201 13.85 15.21 -21.80
CA MET A 201 13.05 15.65 -20.65
C MET A 201 11.73 14.85 -20.63
N GLY A 202 11.58 13.94 -19.66
CA GLY A 202 10.40 13.08 -19.54
C GLY A 202 10.03 12.85 -18.08
N LEU A 203 8.92 13.45 -17.62
CA LEU A 203 8.51 13.43 -16.21
C LEU A 203 7.94 12.07 -15.80
N ALA A 204 8.63 11.39 -14.89
CA ALA A 204 8.21 10.11 -14.31
C ALA A 204 7.16 10.31 -13.19
N GLY A 205 5.93 10.65 -13.58
CA GLY A 205 4.82 10.76 -12.64
C GLY A 205 4.54 9.46 -11.88
N ARG A 206 4.57 9.54 -10.53
CA ARG A 206 4.07 8.53 -9.58
C ARG A 206 2.54 8.61 -9.49
N GLY A 207 1.89 7.49 -9.25
CA GLY A 207 0.47 7.45 -8.86
C GLY A 207 0.31 7.59 -7.34
N PHE A 208 -0.77 8.23 -6.90
CA PHE A 208 -1.19 8.20 -5.50
C PHE A 208 -2.11 7.01 -5.24
N GLY A 209 -1.86 6.27 -4.15
CA GLY A 209 -2.81 5.31 -3.62
C GLY A 209 -3.89 6.03 -2.80
N GLY A 210 -5.15 5.65 -2.96
CA GLY A 210 -6.23 6.13 -2.10
C GLY A 210 -6.10 5.57 -0.67
N PHE A 211 -6.63 6.31 0.30
CA PHE A 211 -6.62 5.93 1.72
C PHE A 211 -7.57 4.75 2.02
N GLY A 212 -7.14 3.53 1.69
CA GLY A 212 -7.68 2.32 2.31
C GLY A 212 -7.32 2.30 3.79
N ARG A 213 -8.24 1.84 4.66
CA ARG A 213 -7.91 1.59 6.07
C ARG A 213 -6.82 0.52 6.13
N GLY A 214 -5.83 0.71 6.99
CA GLY A 214 -4.65 -0.16 7.05
C GLY A 214 -5.00 -1.59 7.47
N PHE A 215 -4.83 -2.53 6.54
CA PHE A 215 -4.78 -3.95 6.82
C PHE A 215 -3.33 -4.32 7.19
N ASP A 216 -3.04 -4.39 8.48
CA ASP A 216 -1.87 -5.09 9.02
C ASP A 216 -2.38 -6.30 9.81
N GLY A 217 -1.93 -7.51 9.42
CA GLY A 217 -2.17 -8.79 10.10
C GLY A 217 -0.96 -9.67 9.81
N GLY A 218 -0.37 -10.35 10.81
CA GLY A 218 -0.90 -11.62 11.32
C GLY A 218 -0.25 -12.76 10.51
N VAL A 219 0.37 -13.75 11.15
CA VAL A 219 1.34 -14.65 10.47
C VAL A 219 0.66 -15.71 9.56
N GLY A 220 0.15 -15.24 8.43
CA GLY A 220 -0.33 -16.01 7.27
C GLY A 220 0.17 -15.44 5.93
N ASN A 221 1.19 -14.58 5.96
CA ASN A 221 1.85 -13.95 4.80
C ASN A 221 0.92 -13.17 3.82
N GLY A 222 -0.30 -12.79 4.24
CA GLY A 222 -1.32 -12.11 3.42
C GLY A 222 -1.05 -10.64 3.07
N GLY A 223 0.16 -10.32 2.61
CA GLY A 223 0.55 -8.95 2.25
C GLY A 223 0.06 -8.53 0.86
N PHE A 224 -0.96 -7.68 0.79
CA PHE A 224 -1.35 -7.01 -0.46
C PHE A 224 -0.17 -6.19 -1.02
N GLY A 225 0.04 -6.26 -2.34
CA GLY A 225 1.26 -5.78 -2.98
C GLY A 225 1.34 -4.26 -3.15
N ASP A 226 2.07 -3.58 -2.27
CA ASP A 226 2.41 -2.15 -2.37
C ASP A 226 3.06 -1.80 -3.73
N GLY A 227 2.42 -0.89 -4.48
CA GLY A 227 2.77 -0.51 -5.85
C GLY A 227 3.98 0.44 -5.98
N GLY A 228 5.14 0.04 -5.46
CA GLY A 228 6.37 0.85 -5.48
C GLY A 228 6.85 1.23 -6.89
N PHE A 229 6.92 2.53 -7.18
CA PHE A 229 7.52 3.06 -8.41
C PHE A 229 9.04 2.89 -8.39
N GLY A 230 9.59 2.24 -9.42
CA GLY A 230 11.03 1.98 -9.53
C GLY A 230 11.86 3.17 -9.99
N ASP A 231 13.17 3.07 -9.79
CA ASP A 231 14.18 3.98 -10.30
C ASP A 231 15.14 3.23 -11.26
N ARG A 232 15.70 3.94 -12.24
CA ARG A 232 16.68 3.41 -13.20
C ARG A 232 17.97 4.22 -13.07
N GLY A 233 18.95 3.67 -12.36
CA GLY A 233 20.25 4.30 -12.21
C GLY A 233 20.97 4.54 -13.55
N LEU A 234 21.59 5.72 -13.67
CA LEU A 234 22.54 6.06 -14.73
C LEU A 234 23.73 6.79 -14.10
N GLY A 235 24.94 6.25 -14.30
CA GLY A 235 26.22 6.96 -14.21
C GLY A 235 26.62 7.49 -12.83
N GLY A 236 27.66 6.91 -12.22
CA GLY A 236 28.30 7.50 -11.03
C GLY A 236 29.19 8.70 -11.37
N GLY A 237 29.34 9.61 -10.42
CA GLY A 237 30.29 10.73 -10.50
C GLY A 237 30.18 11.67 -9.30
N GLY A 238 31.29 11.82 -8.56
CA GLY A 238 31.42 12.78 -7.44
C GLY A 238 30.98 12.24 -6.08
N GLU A 239 31.95 12.01 -5.20
CA GLU A 239 31.70 12.00 -3.75
C GLU A 239 31.86 13.43 -3.19
N GLY A 240 31.01 13.82 -2.25
CA GLY A 240 31.23 14.98 -1.37
C GLY A 240 30.79 16.35 -1.90
N GLU A 241 29.56 16.76 -1.55
CA GLU A 241 29.21 18.18 -1.35
C GLU A 241 28.00 18.29 -0.39
N ASP A 242 27.99 19.32 0.48
CA ASP A 242 27.03 19.45 1.58
C ASP A 242 25.62 19.85 1.10
N LYS A 243 24.66 18.94 1.23
CA LYS A 243 23.24 19.26 0.97
C LYS A 243 22.64 20.16 2.06
N PHE A 244 21.62 20.93 1.68
CA PHE A 244 20.80 21.73 2.60
C PHE A 244 19.59 20.92 3.10
N GLY A 245 19.41 20.85 4.41
CA GLY A 245 18.26 20.22 5.07
C GLY A 245 17.19 21.24 5.49
N VAL A 246 15.98 20.77 5.82
CA VAL A 246 14.93 21.65 6.37
C VAL A 246 15.37 22.25 7.70
N GLY A 247 15.16 23.56 7.85
CA GLY A 247 15.65 24.34 8.98
C GLY A 247 17.06 24.92 8.80
N ASP A 248 17.80 24.55 7.75
CA ASP A 248 19.12 25.15 7.49
C ASP A 248 19.01 26.66 7.25
N ARG A 249 19.91 27.40 7.90
CA ARG A 249 20.08 28.83 7.69
C ARG A 249 20.96 29.07 6.47
N VAL A 250 20.31 29.52 5.40
CA VAL A 250 20.92 29.77 4.10
C VAL A 250 20.94 31.25 3.76
N GLU A 251 21.88 31.62 2.90
CA GLU A 251 21.78 32.84 2.10
C GLU A 251 21.45 32.47 0.65
N ILE A 252 20.48 33.19 0.07
CA ILE A 252 20.01 33.06 -1.31
C ILE A 252 20.53 34.23 -2.15
N SER A 253 21.12 33.93 -3.30
CA SER A 253 21.64 34.92 -4.26
C SER A 253 20.52 35.38 -5.19
N ILE A 254 20.06 36.62 -5.00
CA ILE A 254 19.08 37.28 -5.87
C ILE A 254 19.79 38.47 -6.53
N ALA A 255 19.92 38.46 -7.85
CA ALA A 255 20.69 39.44 -8.64
C ALA A 255 22.12 39.69 -8.10
N GLY A 256 22.83 38.62 -7.74
CA GLY A 256 24.20 38.66 -7.22
C GLY A 256 24.35 39.21 -5.80
N LYS A 257 23.24 39.53 -5.13
CA LYS A 257 23.20 39.94 -3.72
C LYS A 257 22.66 38.80 -2.87
N TRP A 258 23.30 38.56 -1.72
CA TRP A 258 22.96 37.46 -0.82
C TRP A 258 22.01 37.94 0.29
N TYR A 259 20.82 37.36 0.34
CA TYR A 259 19.74 37.62 1.31
C TYR A 259 19.56 36.41 2.22
N ARG A 260 19.14 36.60 3.47
CA ARG A 260 18.95 35.47 4.41
C ARG A 260 17.57 34.83 4.30
N GLY A 261 17.54 33.53 4.61
CA GLY A 261 16.32 32.76 4.74
C GLY A 261 16.51 31.46 5.51
N VAL A 262 15.48 30.62 5.48
CA VAL A 262 15.44 29.27 6.06
C VAL A 262 14.91 28.30 4.99
N VAL A 263 15.50 27.12 4.88
CA VAL A 263 14.96 26.03 4.04
C VAL A 263 13.68 25.48 4.68
N GLU A 264 12.53 25.64 4.03
CA GLU A 264 11.24 25.14 4.53
C GLU A 264 10.90 23.73 4.04
N ALA A 265 11.42 23.31 2.88
CA ALA A 265 11.18 21.98 2.32
C ALA A 265 12.46 21.40 1.70
N GLU A 266 12.67 20.09 1.86
CA GLU A 266 13.83 19.38 1.33
C GLU A 266 13.93 19.49 -0.20
N PRO A 267 15.16 19.56 -0.77
CA PRO A 267 15.37 19.74 -2.19
C PRO A 267 14.78 18.60 -3.03
N LYS A 268 13.68 18.89 -3.73
CA LYS A 268 13.13 18.02 -4.77
C LYS A 268 13.61 18.53 -6.13
N PHE A 269 14.57 17.79 -6.71
CA PHE A 269 15.20 18.05 -8.02
C PHE A 269 16.04 19.33 -8.11
N LYS A 270 17.21 19.36 -7.44
CA LYS A 270 18.23 20.45 -7.46
C LYS A 270 17.76 21.85 -7.02
N ASN A 271 16.51 21.95 -6.61
CA ASN A 271 15.82 23.18 -6.25
C ASN A 271 15.30 23.05 -4.82
N THR A 272 15.49 24.10 -4.02
CA THR A 272 15.21 24.15 -2.59
C THR A 272 14.22 25.27 -2.31
N MET A 273 13.18 25.02 -1.51
CA MET A 273 12.24 26.07 -1.08
C MET A 273 12.82 26.83 0.10
N VAL A 274 13.04 28.13 -0.08
CA VAL A 274 13.59 29.03 0.95
C VAL A 274 12.57 30.10 1.31
N ALA A 275 12.22 30.18 2.59
CA ALA A 275 11.55 31.35 3.16
C ALA A 275 12.60 32.44 3.41
N VAL A 276 12.59 33.48 2.59
CA VAL A 276 13.46 34.66 2.73
C VAL A 276 12.90 35.55 3.84
N ASP A 277 13.70 35.83 4.86
CA ASP A 277 13.35 36.69 6.00
C ASP A 277 14.09 38.06 5.98
N ASP A 278 15.11 38.22 5.13
CA ASP A 278 15.81 39.50 4.87
C ASP A 278 15.01 40.43 3.91
N LEU A 279 13.69 40.51 4.12
CA LEU A 279 12.75 41.16 3.18
C LEU A 279 12.90 42.68 3.11
N GLU A 280 13.24 43.36 4.21
CA GLU A 280 13.45 44.81 4.22
C GLU A 280 14.59 45.19 3.26
N ARG A 281 15.67 44.41 3.26
CA ARG A 281 16.84 44.60 2.40
C ARG A 281 16.56 44.20 0.95
N LEU A 282 15.71 43.20 0.72
CA LEU A 282 15.22 42.84 -0.62
C LEU A 282 14.34 43.97 -1.19
N ALA A 283 13.41 44.48 -0.39
CA ALA A 283 12.57 45.65 -0.71
C ALA A 283 13.37 46.94 -0.89
N ALA A 284 14.54 47.07 -0.25
CA ALA A 284 15.50 48.16 -0.47
C ALA A 284 16.33 48.00 -1.75
N ALA A 285 16.42 46.80 -2.33
CA ALA A 285 17.08 46.56 -3.62
C ALA A 285 16.13 46.71 -4.83
N VAL A 286 14.83 46.79 -4.58
CA VAL A 286 13.75 47.00 -5.56
C VAL A 286 13.44 48.49 -5.72
N SER A 287 13.27 48.94 -6.96
CA SER A 287 12.91 50.31 -7.34
C SER A 287 11.40 50.52 -7.53
N SER A 288 10.65 49.47 -7.90
CA SER A 288 9.20 49.52 -8.02
C SER A 288 8.55 49.72 -6.66
N ARG A 289 7.92 50.89 -6.49
CA ARG A 289 7.17 51.24 -5.28
C ARG A 289 6.06 50.23 -4.94
N ALA A 290 5.45 49.60 -5.95
CA ALA A 290 4.38 48.62 -5.75
C ALA A 290 4.94 47.31 -5.18
N LEU A 291 5.97 46.74 -5.81
CA LEU A 291 6.62 45.50 -5.38
C LEU A 291 7.30 45.69 -4.02
N LYS A 292 7.97 46.83 -3.82
CA LYS A 292 8.52 47.25 -2.52
C LYS A 292 7.47 47.21 -1.41
N THR A 293 6.32 47.86 -1.61
CA THR A 293 5.22 47.85 -0.61
C THR A 293 4.51 46.50 -0.47
N GLN A 294 4.62 45.57 -1.44
CA GLN A 294 4.19 44.18 -1.25
C GLN A 294 5.16 43.39 -0.37
N LEU A 295 6.48 43.58 -0.56
CA LEU A 295 7.53 42.95 0.26
C LEU A 295 7.52 43.49 1.70
N GLU A 296 7.42 44.82 1.88
CA GLU A 296 7.30 45.50 3.18
C GLU A 296 6.07 45.07 4.01
N ARG A 297 5.09 44.40 3.39
CA ARG A 297 3.87 43.90 4.05
C ARG A 297 3.92 42.41 4.43
N ARG A 298 4.96 41.67 4.04
CA ARG A 298 5.11 40.26 4.36
C ARG A 298 6.15 40.04 5.45
N SER A 299 5.94 39.02 6.27
CA SER A 299 6.91 38.52 7.23
C SER A 299 7.93 37.55 6.62
N GLN A 300 7.58 36.91 5.50
CA GLN A 300 8.44 36.01 4.73
C GLN A 300 8.00 35.94 3.27
N LEU A 301 8.94 35.66 2.36
CA LEU A 301 8.65 35.34 0.96
C LEU A 301 9.21 33.96 0.63
N ARG A 302 8.37 33.08 0.07
CA ARG A 302 8.77 31.75 -0.38
C ARG A 302 9.33 31.84 -1.79
N ILE A 303 10.52 31.30 -2.01
CA ILE A 303 11.18 31.27 -3.31
C ILE A 303 11.78 29.88 -3.54
N VAL A 304 11.58 29.31 -4.73
CA VAL A 304 12.30 28.10 -5.16
C VAL A 304 13.63 28.53 -5.77
N ALA A 305 14.73 28.11 -5.16
CA ALA A 305 16.09 28.48 -5.55
C ALA A 305 16.90 27.23 -5.96
N PRO A 306 17.58 27.24 -7.11
CA PRO A 306 18.53 26.16 -7.44
C PRO A 306 19.71 26.16 -6.45
N GLU A 307 20.26 24.98 -6.14
CA GLU A 307 21.32 24.80 -5.14
C GLU A 307 22.54 25.72 -5.38
N GLY A 308 22.91 25.99 -6.64
CA GLY A 308 24.01 26.92 -7.01
C GLY A 308 23.77 28.41 -6.69
N TYR A 309 22.54 28.79 -6.32
CA TYR A 309 22.20 30.12 -5.80
C TYR A 309 22.08 30.15 -4.28
N LEU A 310 22.37 29.05 -3.58
CA LEU A 310 22.34 28.95 -2.13
C LEU A 310 23.74 28.76 -1.53
N ARG A 311 23.92 29.25 -0.32
CA ARG A 311 25.10 28.94 0.53
C ARG A 311 24.70 28.88 2.00
N ARG A 312 25.42 28.13 2.81
CA ARG A 312 25.24 28.15 4.28
C ARG A 312 25.58 29.56 4.78
N ALA A 313 24.72 30.15 5.63
CA ALA A 313 24.85 31.55 6.01
C ALA A 313 26.09 31.79 6.89
N THR A 314 27.17 32.36 6.32
CA THR A 314 28.44 32.59 7.03
C THR A 314 28.37 33.83 7.92
N GLY A 315 27.79 33.67 9.11
CA GLY A 315 27.83 34.67 10.18
C GLY A 315 27.35 34.10 11.51
N PRO A 316 27.85 34.59 12.66
CA PRO A 316 27.43 34.09 13.96
C PRO A 316 25.96 34.43 14.23
N ALA A 317 25.17 33.42 14.60
CA ALA A 317 23.85 33.65 15.19
C ALA A 317 24.00 34.30 16.58
N PRO A 318 23.13 35.24 16.97
CA PRO A 318 23.15 35.79 18.33
C PRO A 318 22.72 34.73 19.36
N GLY A 319 23.68 34.13 20.05
CA GLY A 319 23.47 33.57 21.39
C GLY A 319 22.66 32.28 21.52
N VAL A 320 23.03 31.21 20.80
CA VAL A 320 22.78 29.83 21.25
C VAL A 320 24.11 29.07 21.25
N GLY A 321 24.49 28.49 22.39
CA GLY A 321 25.79 27.86 22.58
C GLY A 321 25.90 26.51 21.86
N GLY A 322 26.83 26.38 20.92
CA GLY A 322 27.12 25.12 20.24
C GLY A 322 27.80 24.12 21.16
N GLY A 323 27.09 23.05 21.53
CA GLY A 323 27.63 21.93 22.29
C GLY A 323 28.56 21.05 21.43
N GLY A 324 29.84 21.44 21.32
CA GLY A 324 30.89 20.47 20.99
C GLY A 324 30.92 19.39 22.08
N GLY A 325 30.96 18.11 21.69
CA GLY A 325 30.80 16.97 22.59
C GLY A 325 31.91 16.85 23.63
N ALA A 326 31.77 17.56 24.76
CA ALA A 326 32.65 17.43 25.90
C ALA A 326 32.46 16.04 26.54
N ALA A 327 33.54 15.26 26.63
CA ALA A 327 33.51 13.96 27.30
C ALA A 327 33.04 14.12 28.76
N GLU A 328 32.09 13.28 29.18
CA GLU A 328 31.48 13.39 30.51
C GLU A 328 32.54 13.30 31.62
N PRO A 329 32.42 14.14 32.68
CA PRO A 329 33.43 14.21 33.73
C PRO A 329 33.38 12.95 34.61
N ARG A 330 34.29 12.00 34.35
CA ARG A 330 34.49 10.79 35.17
C ARG A 330 35.40 11.04 36.37
N GLN A 331 35.36 10.12 37.34
CA GLN A 331 36.37 10.06 38.40
C GLN A 331 37.62 9.35 37.87
N TRP A 332 38.78 9.98 38.08
CA TRP A 332 40.11 9.45 37.78
C TRP A 332 40.84 9.15 39.08
N SER A 333 41.63 8.09 39.14
CA SER A 333 42.38 7.69 40.34
C SER A 333 43.85 7.41 40.04
N ASP A 334 44.72 7.61 41.04
CA ASP A 334 46.13 7.24 40.96
C ASP A 334 46.34 5.72 41.13
N ALA A 335 47.52 5.23 40.75
CA ALA A 335 47.90 3.82 40.84
C ALA A 335 47.86 3.23 42.26
N SER A 336 47.90 4.05 43.32
CA SER A 336 47.71 3.60 44.71
C SER A 336 46.27 3.67 45.21
N GLY A 337 45.33 4.21 44.42
CA GLY A 337 43.93 4.40 44.79
C GLY A 337 43.69 5.39 45.95
N ARG A 338 44.71 6.16 46.37
CA ARG A 338 44.64 7.09 47.50
C ARG A 338 44.20 8.50 47.08
N PHE A 339 44.45 8.85 45.83
CA PHE A 339 44.12 10.15 45.26
C PHE A 339 43.19 9.94 44.07
N SER A 340 42.03 10.61 44.11
CA SER A 340 41.10 10.63 42.99
C SER A 340 40.54 12.03 42.75
N VAL A 341 40.07 12.28 41.52
CA VAL A 341 39.63 13.59 41.05
C VAL A 341 38.58 13.44 39.95
N THR A 342 37.47 14.17 40.05
CA THR A 342 36.44 14.22 38.99
C THR A 342 36.84 15.24 37.94
N ALA A 343 37.05 14.77 36.71
CA ALA A 343 37.60 15.56 35.61
C ALA A 343 37.18 15.03 34.22
N THR A 344 37.13 15.94 33.24
CA THR A 344 36.99 15.62 31.83
C THR A 344 38.37 15.45 31.18
N PHE A 345 38.53 14.45 30.33
CA PHE A 345 39.72 14.29 29.48
C PHE A 345 39.85 15.45 28.49
N VAL A 346 41.04 16.03 28.34
CA VAL A 346 41.32 17.10 27.38
C VAL A 346 42.20 16.60 26.24
N SER A 347 43.30 15.93 26.57
CA SER A 347 44.28 15.42 25.61
C SER A 347 45.27 14.48 26.30
N GLU A 348 45.98 13.67 25.51
CA GLU A 348 47.19 12.96 25.93
C GLU A 348 48.34 13.32 24.98
N ALA A 349 49.52 13.54 25.53
CA ALA A 349 50.76 13.74 24.77
C ALA A 349 51.95 13.23 25.60
N ASP A 350 52.96 12.64 24.94
CA ASP A 350 54.23 12.22 25.56
C ASP A 350 54.09 11.35 26.84
N GLY A 351 53.03 10.53 26.92
CA GLY A 351 52.73 9.69 28.09
C GLY A 351 52.16 10.45 29.30
N VAL A 352 51.61 11.65 29.07
CA VAL A 352 50.97 12.51 30.08
C VAL A 352 49.57 12.88 29.63
N VAL A 353 48.56 12.58 30.45
CA VAL A 353 47.19 13.05 30.23
C VAL A 353 47.01 14.45 30.81
N THR A 354 46.30 15.31 30.07
CA THR A 354 45.74 16.57 30.55
C THR A 354 44.27 16.38 30.92
N LEU A 355 43.95 16.57 32.21
CA LEU A 355 42.60 16.43 32.77
C LEU A 355 42.08 17.79 33.24
N ARG A 356 40.84 18.15 32.89
CA ARG A 356 40.19 19.38 33.35
C ARG A 356 39.22 19.09 34.49
N LYS A 357 39.50 19.63 35.67
CA LYS A 357 38.62 19.55 36.84
C LYS A 357 37.32 20.32 36.61
N GLN A 358 36.30 20.02 37.41
CA GLN A 358 35.05 20.80 37.44
C GLN A 358 35.25 22.29 37.81
N SER A 359 36.37 22.66 38.44
CA SER A 359 36.75 24.07 38.68
C SER A 359 37.24 24.81 37.43
N GLY A 360 37.43 24.11 36.30
CA GLY A 360 38.03 24.64 35.07
C GLY A 360 39.55 24.45 34.99
N ASP A 361 40.23 24.18 36.10
CA ASP A 361 41.68 23.97 36.14
C ASP A 361 42.11 22.71 35.39
N ALA A 362 43.16 22.83 34.57
CA ALA A 362 43.84 21.69 33.98
C ALA A 362 44.93 21.13 34.93
N ILE A 363 45.07 19.81 34.98
CA ILE A 363 46.17 19.11 35.64
C ILE A 363 46.79 18.07 34.70
N ASN A 364 48.10 17.91 34.80
CA ASN A 364 48.88 17.00 33.96
C ASN A 364 49.32 15.79 34.81
N VAL A 365 48.92 14.59 34.41
CA VAL A 365 49.20 13.34 35.14
C VAL A 365 49.92 12.36 34.19
N PRO A 366 51.12 11.86 34.52
CA PRO A 366 51.75 10.80 33.75
C PRO A 366 50.86 9.55 33.75
N VAL A 367 50.61 8.95 32.58
CA VAL A 367 49.66 7.83 32.42
C VAL A 367 50.03 6.64 33.30
N ALA A 368 51.34 6.34 33.41
CA ALA A 368 51.89 5.32 34.29
C ALA A 368 51.70 5.58 35.82
N LYS A 369 51.08 6.71 36.22
CA LYS A 369 50.67 7.00 37.60
C LYS A 369 49.16 6.91 37.83
N LEU A 370 48.34 6.67 36.80
CA LEU A 370 46.91 6.43 36.94
C LEU A 370 46.62 4.97 37.36
N CYS A 371 45.42 4.70 37.84
CA CYS A 371 44.96 3.34 38.05
C CYS A 371 44.72 2.61 36.71
N GLU A 372 44.79 1.28 36.73
CA GLU A 372 44.68 0.43 35.53
C GLU A 372 43.39 0.69 34.73
N ALA A 373 42.27 0.95 35.41
CA ALA A 373 40.98 1.25 34.77
C ALA A 373 40.96 2.60 34.02
N ASP A 374 41.79 3.57 34.43
CA ASP A 374 41.93 4.86 33.75
C ASP A 374 42.99 4.80 32.65
N GLN A 375 44.07 4.03 32.82
CA GLN A 375 45.02 3.72 31.74
C GLN A 375 44.33 3.01 30.57
N ASN A 376 43.50 2.01 30.87
CA ASN A 376 42.70 1.28 29.87
C ASN A 376 41.66 2.18 29.16
N TYR A 377 41.08 3.15 29.88
CA TYR A 377 40.19 4.14 29.26
C TYR A 377 40.94 5.05 28.29
N LEU A 378 42.13 5.54 28.66
CA LEU A 378 42.97 6.37 27.78
C LEU A 378 43.40 5.63 26.51
N ALA A 379 43.80 4.36 26.62
CA ALA A 379 44.11 3.54 25.45
C ALA A 379 42.93 3.42 24.46
N GLY A 380 41.69 3.36 24.96
CA GLY A 380 40.48 3.38 24.12
C GLY A 380 40.21 4.73 23.46
N VAL A 381 40.48 5.85 24.15
CA VAL A 381 40.32 7.21 23.61
C VAL A 381 41.41 7.53 22.58
N ALA A 382 42.67 7.19 22.86
CA ALA A 382 43.81 7.44 21.99
C ALA A 382 43.76 6.63 20.68
N SER A 383 43.09 5.48 20.67
CA SER A 383 42.83 4.67 19.47
C SER A 383 41.63 5.16 18.63
N GLY A 384 40.99 6.28 19.01
CA GLY A 384 39.82 6.83 18.32
C GLY A 384 38.58 5.93 18.42
N ALA A 385 38.57 4.97 19.35
CA ALA A 385 37.64 3.85 19.36
C ALA A 385 36.39 4.15 20.21
N THR A 386 35.46 4.94 19.67
CA THR A 386 34.07 4.99 20.14
C THR A 386 33.33 3.66 19.85
N GLY A 387 33.69 2.62 20.61
CA GLY A 387 32.95 1.35 20.74
C GLY A 387 33.23 0.31 19.65
N GLY A 388 34.30 -0.49 19.79
CA GLY A 388 34.61 -1.54 18.80
C GLY A 388 35.72 -2.55 19.12
N ALA A 389 35.99 -2.85 20.40
CA ALA A 389 37.09 -3.74 20.80
C ALA A 389 36.81 -5.24 20.56
N GLY A 390 36.75 -5.66 19.29
CA GLY A 390 36.93 -7.06 18.88
C GLY A 390 38.42 -7.48 18.91
N PRO A 391 38.74 -8.79 18.88
CA PRO A 391 40.12 -9.25 18.96
C PRO A 391 40.90 -8.94 17.67
N ALA A 392 41.84 -8.01 17.75
CA ALA A 392 42.70 -7.59 16.64
C ALA A 392 43.76 -8.67 16.30
N GLY A 393 43.36 -9.65 15.48
CA GLY A 393 44.24 -10.71 14.98
C GLY A 393 43.81 -11.32 13.63
N LEU A 394 42.71 -10.84 13.05
CA LEU A 394 42.20 -11.23 11.74
C LEU A 394 41.82 -9.94 11.01
N GLY A 395 42.17 -9.85 9.72
CA GLY A 395 41.63 -8.79 8.85
C GLY A 395 40.13 -8.98 8.59
N PRO A 396 39.48 -8.09 7.81
CA PRO A 396 38.11 -8.30 7.36
C PRO A 396 38.06 -9.56 6.49
N VAL A 397 37.71 -10.69 7.11
CA VAL A 397 37.35 -11.91 6.39
C VAL A 397 35.97 -11.65 5.80
N GLU A 398 35.96 -11.19 4.56
CA GLU A 398 34.76 -11.05 3.74
C GLU A 398 34.13 -12.44 3.55
N ARG A 399 33.20 -12.78 4.45
CA ARG A 399 32.49 -14.06 4.45
C ARG A 399 31.39 -13.98 3.40
N GLU A 400 31.78 -14.12 2.14
CA GLU A 400 30.84 -14.19 1.02
C GLU A 400 29.77 -15.27 1.27
N ALA A 401 28.54 -14.98 0.87
CA ALA A 401 27.49 -15.99 0.83
C ALA A 401 27.90 -17.09 -0.15
N LYS A 402 27.73 -18.37 0.21
CA LYS A 402 27.93 -19.46 -0.75
C LYS A 402 26.81 -19.42 -1.79
N VAL A 403 27.07 -18.78 -2.92
CA VAL A 403 26.15 -18.74 -4.06
C VAL A 403 25.96 -20.18 -4.59
N LEU A 404 24.72 -20.66 -4.58
CA LEU A 404 24.37 -21.97 -5.10
C LEU A 404 23.89 -21.85 -6.55
N ALA A 405 24.49 -22.62 -7.45
CA ALA A 405 23.93 -22.83 -8.77
C ALA A 405 22.55 -23.51 -8.66
N VAL A 406 21.61 -23.11 -9.51
CA VAL A 406 20.26 -23.70 -9.58
C VAL A 406 20.25 -24.89 -10.54
N ASP A 407 19.76 -26.04 -10.07
CA ASP A 407 19.56 -27.23 -10.90
C ASP A 407 18.08 -27.61 -10.95
N ARG A 408 17.48 -27.53 -12.14
CA ARG A 408 16.09 -27.91 -12.42
C ARG A 408 15.99 -29.12 -13.36
N ARG A 409 17.11 -29.77 -13.71
CA ARG A 409 17.15 -30.84 -14.73
C ARG A 409 16.30 -32.08 -14.40
N ASN A 410 16.10 -32.33 -13.11
CA ASN A 410 15.32 -33.46 -12.58
C ASN A 410 14.09 -32.98 -11.77
N VAL A 411 13.60 -31.76 -12.00
CA VAL A 411 12.42 -31.26 -11.29
C VAL A 411 11.19 -32.09 -11.66
N ARG A 412 10.48 -32.59 -10.65
CA ARG A 412 9.26 -33.36 -10.86
C ARG A 412 8.04 -32.44 -10.77
N PRO A 413 7.17 -32.37 -11.79
CA PRO A 413 5.88 -31.74 -11.61
C PRO A 413 5.10 -32.54 -10.55
N PHE A 414 4.42 -31.84 -9.65
CA PHE A 414 3.62 -32.49 -8.61
C PHE A 414 2.48 -33.30 -9.25
N ASP A 415 2.34 -34.56 -8.84
CA ASP A 415 1.40 -35.47 -9.49
C ASP A 415 -0.07 -35.12 -9.18
N LYS A 416 -0.75 -34.54 -10.17
CA LYS A 416 -2.17 -34.17 -10.10
C LYS A 416 -3.12 -35.36 -10.38
N SER A 417 -2.62 -36.57 -10.65
CA SER A 417 -3.46 -37.75 -10.87
C SER A 417 -4.25 -38.17 -9.61
N GLY A 418 -3.67 -37.95 -8.43
CA GLY A 418 -4.25 -38.29 -7.12
C GLY A 418 -5.39 -37.39 -6.63
N LEU A 419 -5.77 -36.32 -7.35
CA LEU A 419 -6.77 -35.32 -6.91
C LEU A 419 -8.20 -35.85 -6.66
N ARG A 420 -8.47 -37.15 -6.88
CA ARG A 420 -9.81 -37.76 -6.81
C ARG A 420 -10.11 -38.53 -5.52
N GLU A 421 -9.10 -38.90 -4.75
CA GLU A 421 -9.27 -39.66 -3.52
C GLU A 421 -8.50 -38.98 -2.39
N TRP A 422 -9.21 -38.64 -1.32
CA TRP A 422 -8.56 -38.09 -0.13
C TRP A 422 -7.81 -39.20 0.62
N ARG A 423 -6.52 -38.97 0.87
CA ARG A 423 -5.60 -39.96 1.46
C ARG A 423 -4.57 -39.27 2.35
N PHE A 424 -4.89 -39.09 3.63
CA PHE A 424 -3.92 -38.66 4.63
C PHE A 424 -4.15 -39.43 5.94
N ASP A 425 -3.04 -39.71 6.62
CA ASP A 425 -3.01 -40.34 7.94
C ASP A 425 -2.41 -39.29 8.88
N PRO A 426 -3.22 -38.58 9.68
CA PRO A 426 -2.73 -37.64 10.66
C PRO A 426 -1.74 -38.34 11.60
N PRO A 427 -0.62 -37.70 11.96
CA PRO A 427 0.29 -38.30 12.92
C PRO A 427 -0.46 -38.59 14.23
N PRO A 428 -0.13 -39.69 14.95
CA PRO A 428 -0.70 -39.92 16.28
C PRO A 428 -0.45 -38.66 17.12
N SER A 429 -1.51 -38.15 17.75
CA SER A 429 -1.50 -36.83 18.39
C SER A 429 -0.28 -36.68 19.28
N SER A 430 0.55 -35.68 18.99
CA SER A 430 1.67 -35.30 19.85
C SER A 430 1.18 -35.16 21.29
N PRO A 431 1.97 -35.58 22.30
CA PRO A 431 1.60 -35.33 23.69
C PRO A 431 1.33 -33.83 23.89
N PRO A 432 0.36 -33.45 24.73
CA PRO A 432 0.02 -32.06 24.95
C PRO A 432 1.30 -31.28 25.32
N LEU A 433 1.46 -30.10 24.72
CA LEU A 433 2.61 -29.24 24.92
C LEU A 433 2.81 -28.98 26.42
N GLY A 434 4.07 -29.06 26.86
CA GLY A 434 4.43 -28.99 28.27
C GLY A 434 3.99 -27.70 28.96
N GLU A 435 3.95 -27.77 30.29
CA GLU A 435 3.46 -26.78 31.27
C GLU A 435 3.04 -25.40 30.74
N ARG A 436 1.76 -25.08 30.97
CA ARG A 436 1.08 -23.84 30.58
C ARG A 436 1.52 -22.59 31.37
N GLU A 437 2.72 -22.57 31.94
CA GLU A 437 3.25 -21.40 32.66
C GLU A 437 3.36 -20.18 31.72
N SER A 438 2.85 -19.01 32.10
CA SER A 438 3.03 -17.79 31.32
C SER A 438 4.52 -17.38 31.28
N TYR A 439 4.99 -16.93 30.11
CA TYR A 439 6.34 -16.37 30.02
C TYR A 439 6.31 -14.86 30.30
N PRO A 440 7.36 -14.31 30.95
CA PRO A 440 7.47 -12.86 31.17
C PRO A 440 7.45 -12.09 29.85
N THR A 441 6.89 -10.88 29.86
CA THR A 441 7.03 -9.95 28.74
C THR A 441 8.49 -9.53 28.59
N VAL A 442 8.99 -9.53 27.35
CA VAL A 442 10.40 -9.21 27.05
C VAL A 442 10.47 -7.93 26.25
N ASP A 443 10.97 -6.87 26.88
CA ASP A 443 11.14 -5.55 26.26
C ASP A 443 12.15 -5.63 25.09
N LEU A 444 11.79 -5.01 23.96
CA LEU A 444 12.56 -5.01 22.72
C LEU A 444 13.13 -3.61 22.47
N ALA A 445 14.37 -3.54 21.98
CA ALA A 445 15.05 -2.27 21.73
C ALA A 445 14.33 -1.43 20.65
N ALA A 446 14.44 -0.10 20.70
CA ALA A 446 13.97 0.75 19.61
C ALA A 446 14.87 0.59 18.36
N ILE A 447 14.28 0.65 17.16
CA ILE A 447 15.05 0.61 15.91
C ILE A 447 15.69 2.00 15.66
N PRO A 448 17.03 2.10 15.46
CA PRO A 448 17.70 3.38 15.27
C PRO A 448 17.17 4.21 14.09
N GLY A 449 16.69 5.42 14.39
CA GLY A 449 16.15 6.35 13.38
C GLY A 449 14.91 5.83 12.66
N SER A 450 14.08 5.02 13.33
CA SER A 450 12.83 4.47 12.80
C SER A 450 11.63 5.30 13.23
N GLN A 451 10.72 5.56 12.29
CA GLN A 451 9.41 6.13 12.58
C GLN A 451 8.44 5.01 12.95
N ARG A 452 8.27 4.77 14.26
CA ARG A 452 7.51 3.62 14.81
C ARG A 452 6.20 3.33 14.09
N PHE A 453 5.38 4.34 13.81
CA PHE A 453 4.09 4.21 13.09
C PHE A 453 4.17 3.38 11.78
N PHE A 454 5.32 3.37 11.11
CA PHE A 454 5.57 2.62 9.87
C PHE A 454 6.38 1.32 10.07
N GLU A 455 6.71 0.93 11.31
CA GLU A 455 7.31 -0.38 11.61
C GLU A 455 6.30 -1.50 11.41
N ARG A 456 6.65 -2.50 10.59
CA ARG A 456 5.92 -3.77 10.45
C ARG A 456 6.70 -4.87 11.19
N ALA A 457 6.03 -5.73 11.94
CA ALA A 457 6.67 -6.82 12.70
C ALA A 457 6.34 -8.21 12.14
N SER A 458 7.11 -9.22 12.55
CA SER A 458 6.88 -10.64 12.28
C SER A 458 7.51 -11.48 13.39
N ILE A 459 6.83 -12.54 13.81
CA ILE A 459 7.20 -13.40 14.93
C ILE A 459 7.41 -14.82 14.39
N PHE A 460 8.57 -15.42 14.66
CA PHE A 460 8.91 -16.79 14.25
C PHE A 460 9.29 -17.60 15.50
N VAL A 461 8.53 -18.65 15.80
CA VAL A 461 8.58 -19.36 17.08
C VAL A 461 9.12 -20.78 16.89
N SER A 462 9.98 -21.27 17.79
CA SER A 462 10.43 -22.66 17.79
C SER A 462 9.30 -23.62 18.14
N LEU A 463 9.39 -24.87 17.66
CA LEU A 463 8.37 -25.91 17.88
C LEU A 463 8.11 -26.24 19.38
N ASP A 464 9.02 -25.87 20.28
CA ASP A 464 8.88 -26.00 21.73
C ASP A 464 8.48 -24.68 22.45
N GLY A 465 8.39 -23.56 21.72
CA GLY A 465 8.07 -22.24 22.24
C GLY A 465 9.20 -21.56 23.04
N LYS A 466 10.39 -22.17 23.15
CA LYS A 466 11.48 -21.67 24.01
C LYS A 466 12.43 -20.72 23.30
N ARG A 467 12.33 -20.56 21.98
CA ARG A 467 13.07 -19.58 21.19
C ARG A 467 12.11 -18.84 20.26
N VAL A 468 12.26 -17.53 20.18
CA VAL A 468 11.51 -16.71 19.23
C VAL A 468 12.49 -15.80 18.50
N ILE A 469 12.37 -15.70 17.17
CA ILE A 469 12.99 -14.63 16.40
C ILE A 469 11.89 -13.59 16.11
N VAL A 470 12.11 -12.37 16.59
CA VAL A 470 11.29 -11.21 16.24
C VAL A 470 12.03 -10.43 15.15
N SER A 471 11.41 -10.31 13.99
CA SER A 471 11.85 -9.40 12.93
C SER A 471 10.95 -8.17 12.93
N ARG A 472 11.54 -6.97 12.87
CA ARG A 472 10.81 -5.72 12.62
C ARG A 472 11.46 -4.96 11.47
N GLN A 473 10.64 -4.53 10.51
CA GLN A 473 11.07 -3.68 9.41
C GLN A 473 11.14 -2.22 9.90
N LYS A 474 12.25 -1.54 9.62
CA LYS A 474 12.43 -0.12 9.94
C LYS A 474 11.35 0.73 9.28
N GLY A 475 10.66 1.55 10.08
CA GLY A 475 9.62 2.45 9.62
C GLY A 475 10.16 3.77 9.09
N GLY A 476 9.62 4.24 7.96
CA GLY A 476 9.90 5.56 7.39
C GLY A 476 9.46 5.67 5.93
N VAL A 477 9.10 6.87 5.50
CA VAL A 477 8.64 7.12 4.12
C VAL A 477 9.84 7.16 3.15
N GLY A 478 9.82 6.30 2.14
CA GLY A 478 10.79 6.33 1.02
C GLY A 478 12.18 5.73 1.29
N GLY A 479 12.44 5.23 2.50
CA GLY A 479 13.65 4.46 2.79
C GLY A 479 13.62 3.06 2.17
N ALA A 480 14.79 2.48 1.88
CA ALA A 480 14.89 1.07 1.52
C ALA A 480 14.48 0.19 2.72
N PRO A 481 13.71 -0.90 2.51
CA PRO A 481 13.28 -1.77 3.60
C PRO A 481 14.49 -2.44 4.25
N GLN A 482 14.59 -2.36 5.58
CA GLN A 482 15.66 -3.00 6.35
C GLN A 482 15.04 -3.73 7.55
N PRO A 483 15.29 -5.04 7.72
CA PRO A 483 14.83 -5.78 8.87
C PRO A 483 15.82 -5.64 10.03
N PHE A 484 15.30 -5.62 11.25
CA PHE A 484 16.03 -5.56 12.50
C PHE A 484 15.51 -6.66 13.42
N LEU A 485 16.41 -7.51 13.92
CA LEU A 485 16.06 -8.79 14.54
C LEU A 485 16.50 -8.86 16.01
N HIS A 486 15.64 -9.46 16.82
CA HIS A 486 15.97 -9.99 18.14
C HIS A 486 15.77 -11.51 18.15
N MET A 487 16.67 -12.24 18.78
CA MET A 487 16.41 -13.59 19.26
C MET A 487 16.08 -13.51 20.74
N VAL A 488 14.95 -14.11 21.12
CA VAL A 488 14.37 -14.09 22.46
C VAL A 488 14.42 -15.49 23.07
N ASP A 489 14.65 -15.52 24.37
CA ASP A 489 14.57 -16.69 25.26
C ASP A 489 13.44 -16.40 26.29
N PRO A 490 12.16 -16.62 25.92
CA PRO A 490 11.02 -16.21 26.74
C PRO A 490 11.01 -16.83 28.15
N PRO A 491 11.31 -18.13 28.35
CA PRO A 491 11.41 -18.71 29.70
C PRO A 491 12.47 -18.03 30.58
N GLY A 492 13.55 -17.51 29.98
CA GLY A 492 14.60 -16.79 30.69
C GLY A 492 14.40 -15.28 30.77
N GLY A 493 13.38 -14.72 30.12
CA GLY A 493 13.20 -13.27 29.95
C GLY A 493 14.34 -12.56 29.20
N ARG A 494 15.15 -13.30 28.40
CA ARG A 494 16.38 -12.74 27.77
C ARG A 494 16.16 -12.39 26.31
N VAL A 495 16.85 -11.35 25.85
CA VAL A 495 16.84 -10.89 24.46
C VAL A 495 18.28 -10.62 23.98
N THR A 496 18.59 -10.92 22.72
CA THR A 496 19.86 -10.49 22.11
C THR A 496 19.88 -8.98 21.88
N PRO A 497 21.07 -8.37 21.73
CA PRO A 497 21.21 -7.10 21.03
C PRO A 497 20.42 -7.09 19.71
N LEU A 498 19.98 -5.89 19.30
CA LEU A 498 19.24 -5.69 18.07
C LEU A 498 20.20 -5.84 16.87
N VAL A 499 20.00 -6.88 16.07
CA VAL A 499 20.84 -7.16 14.90
C VAL A 499 20.20 -6.52 13.66
N ALA A 500 20.93 -5.65 12.97
CA ALA A 500 20.49 -5.11 11.68
C ALA A 500 20.73 -6.12 10.56
N GLY A 501 19.72 -6.40 9.75
CA GLY A 501 19.88 -7.13 8.49
C GLY A 501 20.28 -6.19 7.34
N PRO A 502 20.63 -6.74 6.16
CA PRO A 502 21.03 -5.92 5.02
C PRO A 502 19.91 -4.99 4.53
N PRO A 503 20.19 -3.72 4.17
CA PRO A 503 19.22 -2.85 3.51
C PRO A 503 18.74 -3.43 2.17
N GLY A 504 17.48 -3.17 1.82
CA GLY A 504 16.85 -3.73 0.62
C GLY A 504 16.51 -5.21 0.76
N THR A 505 16.15 -5.68 1.96
CA THR A 505 15.76 -7.09 2.21
C THR A 505 14.53 -7.22 3.09
N LYS A 506 13.87 -8.39 3.02
CA LYS A 506 12.75 -8.79 3.87
C LYS A 506 12.96 -10.22 4.38
N VAL A 507 12.66 -10.47 5.67
CA VAL A 507 12.59 -11.82 6.24
C VAL A 507 11.29 -12.50 5.79
N LEU A 508 11.37 -13.76 5.37
CA LEU A 508 10.24 -14.57 4.91
C LEU A 508 9.86 -15.68 5.91
N ASP A 509 10.85 -16.30 6.54
CA ASP A 509 10.69 -17.37 7.54
C ASP A 509 11.94 -17.46 8.46
N ALA A 510 11.86 -18.12 9.62
CA ALA A 510 13.01 -18.34 10.49
C ALA A 510 12.92 -19.60 11.36
N LEU A 511 14.05 -20.31 11.47
CA LEU A 511 14.27 -21.42 12.40
C LEU A 511 14.91 -20.89 13.69
N ALA A 512 14.05 -20.51 14.65
CA ALA A 512 14.45 -19.95 15.94
C ALA A 512 15.24 -20.92 16.83
N ASP A 513 15.07 -22.25 16.65
CA ASP A 513 15.88 -23.29 17.29
C ASP A 513 17.36 -23.27 16.86
N ARG A 514 17.63 -22.80 15.62
CA ARG A 514 18.95 -22.83 14.99
C ARG A 514 19.61 -21.46 14.86
N ALA A 515 18.90 -20.38 15.22
CA ALA A 515 19.27 -19.00 14.91
C ALA A 515 19.53 -18.81 13.40
N VAL A 516 18.60 -19.22 12.54
CA VAL A 516 18.72 -19.11 11.08
C VAL A 516 17.47 -18.45 10.49
N VAL A 517 17.66 -17.50 9.59
CA VAL A 517 16.60 -16.75 8.89
C VAL A 517 16.64 -17.00 7.38
N LEU A 518 15.46 -17.05 6.76
CA LEU A 518 15.25 -17.06 5.33
C LEU A 518 14.82 -15.66 4.91
N MET A 519 15.54 -15.07 3.96
CA MET A 519 15.34 -13.69 3.54
C MET A 519 15.29 -13.61 2.02
N LYS A 520 14.66 -12.56 1.50
CA LYS A 520 14.81 -12.15 0.11
C LYS A 520 15.34 -10.73 0.00
N SER A 521 15.88 -10.40 -1.17
CA SER A 521 16.01 -9.01 -1.60
C SER A 521 14.61 -8.43 -1.85
N ASP A 522 14.47 -7.11 -1.72
CA ASP A 522 13.18 -6.42 -1.82
C ASP A 522 13.27 -5.20 -2.76
N GLY A 523 12.12 -4.82 -3.34
CA GLY A 523 12.02 -3.85 -4.43
C GLY A 523 11.55 -4.46 -5.76
N SER A 524 10.94 -3.63 -6.62
CA SER A 524 10.25 -4.08 -7.84
C SER A 524 11.20 -4.74 -8.86
N GLY A 525 11.08 -6.07 -9.04
CA GLY A 525 11.95 -6.86 -9.92
C GLY A 525 13.33 -7.18 -9.32
N ALA A 526 13.58 -6.74 -8.09
CA ALA A 526 14.73 -7.15 -7.29
C ALA A 526 14.39 -8.34 -6.36
N GLY A 527 13.12 -8.76 -6.27
CA GLY A 527 12.64 -9.78 -5.35
C GLY A 527 13.05 -11.23 -5.67
N SER A 528 13.99 -11.45 -6.60
CA SER A 528 14.32 -12.76 -7.14
C SER A 528 15.37 -13.55 -6.35
N LYS A 529 16.21 -12.90 -5.53
CA LYS A 529 17.24 -13.58 -4.73
C LYS A 529 16.72 -14.01 -3.37
N VAL A 530 17.11 -15.22 -2.96
CA VAL A 530 16.83 -15.80 -1.65
C VAL A 530 18.14 -16.08 -0.93
N TYR A 531 18.17 -15.72 0.35
CA TYR A 531 19.32 -15.81 1.23
C TYR A 531 18.95 -16.65 2.46
N VAL A 532 19.87 -17.49 2.91
CA VAL A 532 19.83 -18.04 4.27
C VAL A 532 20.97 -17.40 5.05
N GLN A 533 20.64 -16.80 6.19
CA GLN A 533 21.60 -16.14 7.07
C GLN A 533 21.51 -16.71 8.48
N ARG A 534 22.64 -16.84 9.16
CA ARG A 534 22.75 -17.28 10.55
C ARG A 534 22.84 -16.07 11.44
N MET A 535 21.86 -15.90 12.31
CA MET A 535 21.89 -14.90 13.35
C MET A 535 22.92 -15.26 14.42
N THR A 536 23.72 -14.29 14.81
CA THR A 536 24.66 -14.37 15.94
C THR A 536 24.24 -13.41 17.05
N ALA A 537 25.06 -13.22 18.08
CA ALA A 537 24.76 -12.27 19.16
C ALA A 537 24.76 -10.80 18.71
N THR A 538 25.37 -10.47 17.56
CA THR A 538 25.59 -9.08 17.11
C THR A 538 25.35 -8.84 15.62
N ASP A 539 25.30 -9.90 14.79
CA ASP A 539 25.40 -9.80 13.32
C ASP A 539 24.68 -10.97 12.60
N LEU A 540 24.32 -10.80 11.33
CA LEU A 540 23.81 -11.86 10.45
C LEU A 540 24.92 -12.37 9.52
N GLN A 541 25.40 -13.59 9.75
CA GLN A 541 26.40 -14.21 8.89
C GLN A 541 25.72 -14.91 7.70
N PRO A 542 26.03 -14.57 6.44
CA PRO A 542 25.45 -15.25 5.30
C PRO A 542 25.89 -16.71 5.24
N VAL A 543 24.98 -17.61 4.82
CA VAL A 543 25.24 -19.05 4.72
C VAL A 543 25.19 -19.50 3.25
N ILE A 544 24.09 -19.19 2.57
CA ILE A 544 23.90 -19.45 1.13
C ILE A 544 23.05 -18.34 0.48
N GLU A 545 23.22 -18.18 -0.82
CA GLU A 545 22.39 -17.34 -1.69
C GLU A 545 22.03 -18.12 -2.96
N TRP A 546 20.80 -17.98 -3.48
CA TRP A 546 20.45 -18.42 -4.84
C TRP A 546 19.29 -17.61 -5.42
N GLU A 547 19.04 -17.78 -6.71
CA GLU A 547 17.94 -17.11 -7.42
C GLU A 547 16.98 -18.18 -7.97
N PRO A 548 15.89 -18.55 -7.25
CA PRO A 548 14.98 -19.64 -7.62
C PRO A 548 14.45 -19.57 -9.06
N TYR A 549 14.23 -18.34 -9.55
CA TYR A 549 13.52 -18.07 -10.79
C TYR A 549 14.43 -17.27 -11.76
N PRO A 550 15.17 -17.95 -12.66
CA PRO A 550 16.02 -17.29 -13.66
C PRO A 550 15.19 -16.46 -14.65
N SER A 551 15.83 -15.51 -15.34
CA SER A 551 15.14 -14.54 -16.20
C SER A 551 14.60 -15.17 -17.50
N GLY A 552 13.28 -15.26 -17.59
CA GLY A 552 12.57 -15.41 -18.87
C GLY A 552 12.59 -14.11 -19.68
N ARG A 553 12.33 -14.19 -21.00
CA ARG A 553 12.28 -13.01 -21.88
C ARG A 553 11.08 -12.10 -21.55
N GLY A 554 11.30 -11.07 -20.73
CA GLY A 554 10.39 -9.92 -20.59
C GLY A 554 9.33 -9.99 -19.48
N GLN A 555 9.49 -10.84 -18.47
CA GLN A 555 8.61 -10.87 -17.29
C GLN A 555 9.40 -10.87 -15.98
N ASP A 556 10.11 -9.79 -15.69
CA ASP A 556 10.97 -9.68 -14.49
C ASP A 556 10.21 -9.93 -13.18
N ARG A 557 8.93 -9.54 -13.13
CA ARG A 557 8.04 -9.77 -11.98
C ARG A 557 7.60 -11.23 -11.78
N ALA A 558 7.72 -12.10 -12.79
CA ALA A 558 7.48 -13.55 -12.63
C ALA A 558 8.65 -14.25 -11.92
N ARG A 559 9.68 -13.48 -11.55
CA ARG A 559 10.85 -13.93 -10.79
C ARG A 559 10.79 -13.55 -9.31
N ASP A 560 9.91 -12.60 -8.96
CA ASP A 560 9.74 -12.14 -7.58
C ASP A 560 9.34 -13.36 -6.72
N VAL A 561 10.10 -13.64 -5.66
CA VAL A 561 9.73 -14.60 -4.62
C VAL A 561 8.78 -13.86 -3.68
N ASP A 562 7.52 -14.22 -3.68
CA ASP A 562 6.52 -13.60 -2.80
C ASP A 562 6.60 -14.19 -1.40
N TYR A 563 6.69 -15.52 -1.31
CA TYR A 563 6.79 -16.29 -0.07
C TYR A 563 7.89 -17.35 -0.14
N ALA A 564 8.48 -17.68 1.01
CA ALA A 564 9.37 -18.82 1.14
C ALA A 564 9.38 -19.34 2.58
N TRP A 565 9.59 -20.64 2.76
CA TRP A 565 9.63 -21.31 4.07
C TRP A 565 10.73 -22.38 4.13
N PHE A 566 11.35 -22.58 5.28
CA PHE A 566 12.19 -23.74 5.55
C PHE A 566 11.36 -25.02 5.59
N LEU A 567 11.93 -26.13 5.11
CA LEU A 567 11.31 -27.45 5.15
C LEU A 567 12.27 -28.48 5.80
N PRO A 568 11.73 -29.54 6.42
CA PRO A 568 12.55 -30.65 6.92
C PRO A 568 13.47 -31.26 5.84
N GLY A 569 14.69 -31.63 6.24
CA GLY A 569 15.67 -32.28 5.35
C GLY A 569 16.61 -31.34 4.57
N ASN A 570 16.88 -30.13 5.10
CA ASN A 570 17.65 -29.07 4.42
C ASN A 570 17.01 -28.64 3.08
N ARG A 571 15.69 -28.42 3.13
CA ARG A 571 14.87 -28.02 2.00
C ARG A 571 14.25 -26.64 2.25
N VAL A 572 13.83 -25.96 1.19
CA VAL A 572 13.12 -24.67 1.24
C VAL A 572 12.00 -24.69 0.20
N LEU A 573 10.81 -24.23 0.58
CA LEU A 573 9.72 -23.91 -0.33
C LEU A 573 9.88 -22.47 -0.81
N THR A 574 9.67 -22.18 -2.10
CA THR A 574 9.54 -20.80 -2.62
C THR A 574 8.31 -20.68 -3.49
N VAL A 575 7.59 -19.56 -3.40
CA VAL A 575 6.43 -19.22 -4.24
C VAL A 575 6.74 -17.96 -5.03
N SER A 576 6.47 -17.97 -6.33
CA SER A 576 6.19 -16.75 -7.08
C SER A 576 4.73 -16.80 -7.51
N SER A 577 3.92 -15.94 -6.91
CA SER A 577 2.49 -15.82 -7.21
C SER A 577 2.32 -15.30 -8.64
N ARG A 578 3.13 -14.31 -9.03
CA ARG A 578 3.19 -13.78 -10.41
C ARG A 578 3.76 -14.78 -11.40
N GLY A 579 4.74 -15.59 -11.00
CA GLY A 579 5.21 -16.75 -11.78
C GLY A 579 4.22 -17.91 -11.82
N CYS A 580 3.10 -17.85 -11.08
CA CYS A 580 2.11 -18.90 -10.92
C CYS A 580 2.72 -20.26 -10.51
N VAL A 581 3.81 -20.24 -9.73
CA VAL A 581 4.64 -21.42 -9.46
C VAL A 581 5.13 -21.48 -8.01
N CYS A 582 5.09 -22.68 -7.45
CA CYS A 582 5.70 -23.03 -6.17
C CYS A 582 6.75 -24.13 -6.38
N THR A 583 7.92 -24.03 -5.77
CA THR A 583 9.05 -24.95 -5.98
C THR A 583 9.64 -25.40 -4.64
N VAL A 584 9.87 -26.72 -4.50
CA VAL A 584 10.60 -27.32 -3.38
C VAL A 584 12.07 -27.47 -3.78
N TRP A 585 12.94 -26.75 -3.08
CA TRP A 585 14.39 -26.80 -3.23
C TRP A 585 15.02 -27.70 -2.18
N LYS A 586 16.04 -28.45 -2.58
CA LYS A 586 16.99 -29.13 -1.70
C LYS A 586 18.35 -28.47 -1.81
N LEU A 587 18.91 -28.11 -0.67
CA LEU A 587 20.09 -27.27 -0.56
C LEU A 587 21.32 -28.12 -0.26
N GLY A 588 22.47 -27.78 -0.86
CA GLY A 588 23.71 -28.53 -0.66
C GLY A 588 24.89 -27.98 -1.45
N ALA A 589 25.39 -28.74 -2.42
CA ALA A 589 26.37 -28.25 -3.40
C ALA A 589 25.76 -27.21 -4.36
N ALA A 590 24.48 -27.43 -4.70
CA ALA A 590 23.62 -26.61 -5.55
C ALA A 590 22.25 -26.43 -4.86
N ALA A 591 21.38 -25.59 -5.41
CA ALA A 591 19.96 -25.52 -5.09
C ALA A 591 19.20 -26.37 -6.11
N VAL A 592 18.81 -27.60 -5.73
CA VAL A 592 18.18 -28.57 -6.62
C VAL A 592 16.67 -28.52 -6.46
N ALA A 593 15.92 -28.26 -7.53
CA ALA A 593 14.46 -28.33 -7.49
C ALA A 593 14.02 -29.80 -7.47
N GLU A 594 13.44 -30.26 -6.36
CA GLU A 594 12.94 -31.64 -6.22
C GLU A 594 11.52 -31.80 -6.78
N TYR A 595 10.68 -30.77 -6.60
CA TYR A 595 9.27 -30.73 -6.97
C TYR A 595 8.82 -29.33 -7.41
N GLU A 596 7.86 -29.25 -8.33
CA GLU A 596 7.27 -28.01 -8.82
C GLU A 596 5.74 -28.11 -8.92
N ILE A 597 5.03 -27.12 -8.38
CA ILE A 597 3.56 -27.02 -8.39
C ILE A 597 3.16 -25.80 -9.23
N ALA A 598 2.55 -26.04 -10.38
CA ALA A 598 1.88 -25.00 -11.15
C ALA A 598 0.55 -24.62 -10.49
N LEU A 599 0.46 -23.35 -10.05
CA LEU A 599 -0.61 -22.80 -9.21
C LEU A 599 -1.86 -22.42 -10.02
N GLY A 600 -1.70 -22.09 -11.30
CA GLY A 600 -2.79 -21.78 -12.23
C GLY A 600 -3.42 -20.38 -12.09
N VAL A 601 -3.31 -19.76 -10.91
CA VAL A 601 -3.78 -18.39 -10.62
C VAL A 601 -2.64 -17.48 -10.17
N GLN A 602 -2.76 -16.16 -10.42
CA GLN A 602 -1.72 -15.17 -10.13
C GLN A 602 -1.65 -14.72 -8.65
N ILE A 603 -2.71 -14.97 -7.87
CA ILE A 603 -2.79 -14.62 -6.43
C ILE A 603 -3.37 -15.83 -5.66
N PRO A 604 -2.62 -16.96 -5.60
CA PRO A 604 -3.08 -18.15 -4.90
C PRO A 604 -2.95 -17.98 -3.38
N HIS A 605 -3.94 -18.49 -2.64
CA HIS A 605 -3.84 -18.63 -1.19
C HIS A 605 -2.96 -19.84 -0.87
N VAL A 606 -1.71 -19.59 -0.44
CA VAL A 606 -0.72 -20.63 -0.15
C VAL A 606 -0.37 -20.60 1.34
N ILE A 607 -0.83 -21.59 2.09
CA ILE A 607 -0.58 -21.72 3.53
C ILE A 607 0.19 -23.01 3.82
N ILE A 608 1.28 -22.90 4.57
CA ILE A 608 2.02 -24.04 5.10
C ILE A 608 1.44 -24.46 6.47
N GLY A 609 1.28 -25.76 6.69
CA GLY A 609 0.77 -26.30 7.95
C GLY A 609 1.86 -26.47 9.02
N PRO A 610 1.45 -26.75 10.28
CA PRO A 610 2.35 -27.06 11.39
C PRO A 610 3.43 -28.09 11.04
N GLN A 611 4.60 -27.93 11.65
CA GLN A 611 5.81 -28.74 11.40
C GLN A 611 6.33 -28.66 9.95
N HIS A 612 5.75 -27.79 9.11
CA HIS A 612 6.07 -27.58 7.71
C HIS A 612 5.93 -28.87 6.87
N ARG A 613 4.99 -29.75 7.27
CA ARG A 613 4.65 -31.00 6.57
C ARG A 613 3.62 -30.80 5.46
N LEU A 614 2.53 -30.09 5.74
CA LEU A 614 1.43 -29.87 4.79
C LEU A 614 1.54 -28.52 4.08
N LEU A 615 1.01 -28.45 2.86
CA LEU A 615 0.79 -27.23 2.10
C LEU A 615 -0.66 -27.22 1.60
N ALA A 616 -1.43 -26.20 1.93
CA ALA A 616 -2.69 -25.90 1.27
C ALA A 616 -2.45 -24.89 0.15
N ILE A 617 -3.06 -25.12 -1.01
CA ILE A 617 -3.13 -24.16 -2.11
C ILE A 617 -4.60 -24.05 -2.52
N GLY A 618 -5.16 -22.86 -2.34
CA GLY A 618 -6.51 -22.50 -2.76
C GLY A 618 -6.56 -21.88 -4.16
N SER A 619 -7.57 -22.28 -4.93
CA SER A 619 -8.11 -21.56 -6.08
C SER A 619 -9.60 -21.28 -5.87
N ASP A 620 -10.20 -20.55 -6.81
CA ASP A 620 -11.62 -20.18 -6.92
C ASP A 620 -12.56 -21.36 -6.61
N GLU A 621 -12.23 -22.56 -7.12
CA GLU A 621 -13.06 -23.76 -6.98
C GLU A 621 -12.66 -24.64 -5.79
N LYS A 622 -11.36 -24.78 -5.48
CA LYS A 622 -10.83 -25.93 -4.72
C LYS A 622 -9.63 -25.56 -3.84
N ILE A 623 -9.59 -26.17 -2.66
CA ILE A 623 -8.40 -26.19 -1.80
C ILE A 623 -7.74 -27.55 -2.00
N THR A 624 -6.50 -27.55 -2.49
CA THR A 624 -5.69 -28.76 -2.67
C THR A 624 -4.63 -28.82 -1.60
N VAL A 625 -4.55 -29.97 -0.91
CA VAL A 625 -3.55 -30.21 0.13
C VAL A 625 -2.47 -31.15 -0.40
N PHE A 626 -1.22 -30.84 -0.07
CA PHE A 626 -0.04 -31.59 -0.46
C PHE A 626 0.77 -31.97 0.78
N ASP A 627 1.31 -33.19 0.82
CA ASP A 627 2.33 -33.57 1.80
C ASP A 627 3.72 -33.29 1.22
N LEU A 628 4.44 -32.35 1.83
CA LEU A 628 5.79 -31.92 1.44
C LEU A 628 6.88 -32.88 1.94
N SER A 629 6.57 -33.80 2.87
CA SER A 629 7.49 -34.85 3.31
C SER A 629 7.48 -36.05 2.36
N GLU A 630 6.29 -36.47 1.91
CA GLU A 630 6.09 -37.58 0.98
C GLU A 630 6.15 -37.14 -0.50
N GLY A 631 5.92 -35.86 -0.80
CA GLY A 631 5.96 -35.32 -2.16
C GLY A 631 4.73 -35.67 -3.02
N ARG A 632 3.57 -35.83 -2.39
CA ARG A 632 2.31 -36.25 -3.05
C ARG A 632 1.10 -35.42 -2.61
N VAL A 633 0.06 -35.44 -3.42
CA VAL A 633 -1.25 -34.88 -3.07
C VAL A 633 -1.86 -35.68 -1.90
N VAL A 634 -2.47 -34.97 -0.96
CA VAL A 634 -3.36 -35.52 0.08
C VAL A 634 -4.78 -35.64 -0.49
N GLY A 635 -5.26 -34.59 -1.15
CA GLY A 635 -6.55 -34.55 -1.82
C GLY A 635 -6.94 -33.10 -2.15
N SER A 636 -8.17 -32.92 -2.63
CA SER A 636 -8.79 -31.60 -2.79
C SER A 636 -10.19 -31.59 -2.19
N VAL A 637 -10.55 -30.48 -1.54
CA VAL A 637 -11.92 -30.17 -1.13
C VAL A 637 -12.44 -28.97 -1.90
N GLU A 638 -13.76 -28.89 -2.09
CA GLU A 638 -14.40 -27.79 -2.82
C GLU A 638 -14.40 -26.53 -1.95
N ALA A 639 -13.82 -25.44 -2.48
CA ALA A 639 -13.76 -24.14 -1.84
C ALA A 639 -15.13 -23.46 -1.81
N ASN A 640 -16.00 -23.75 -2.79
CA ASN A 640 -17.35 -23.21 -2.93
C ASN A 640 -18.33 -24.31 -3.37
N LYS A 641 -19.17 -24.83 -2.45
CA LYS A 641 -20.33 -25.66 -2.81
C LYS A 641 -21.55 -24.78 -3.14
N GLY A 642 -21.44 -24.01 -4.22
CA GLY A 642 -22.49 -23.13 -4.72
C GLY A 642 -21.98 -22.14 -5.77
N GLU A 643 -22.86 -21.71 -6.67
CA GLU A 643 -22.55 -20.87 -7.85
C GLU A 643 -22.27 -19.39 -7.51
N ARG A 644 -21.66 -19.11 -6.35
CA ARG A 644 -21.44 -17.75 -5.83
C ARG A 644 -20.13 -17.12 -6.32
N ALA A 645 -20.13 -16.71 -7.58
CA ALA A 645 -19.14 -15.80 -8.17
C ALA A 645 -19.76 -14.42 -8.46
N TYR A 646 -20.48 -13.84 -7.48
CA TYR A 646 -21.28 -12.61 -7.68
C TYR A 646 -20.47 -11.31 -7.74
N PHE A 647 -19.20 -11.38 -7.36
CA PHE A 647 -18.17 -10.44 -7.80
C PHE A 647 -17.11 -11.25 -8.58
N HIS A 648 -16.44 -10.63 -9.54
CA HIS A 648 -15.25 -11.21 -10.19
C HIS A 648 -14.01 -11.26 -9.25
N SER A 649 -14.24 -11.29 -7.94
CA SER A 649 -13.24 -11.53 -6.91
C SER A 649 -12.99 -13.04 -6.79
N VAL A 650 -12.04 -13.50 -7.61
CA VAL A 650 -11.32 -14.79 -7.65
C VAL A 650 -11.20 -15.55 -6.30
N ASN A 651 -11.23 -14.83 -5.17
CA ASN A 651 -10.92 -15.33 -3.83
C ASN A 651 -12.09 -15.10 -2.84
N ASN A 652 -13.16 -15.92 -2.90
CA ASN A 652 -14.11 -16.11 -1.76
C ASN A 652 -13.40 -16.73 -0.54
N LEU A 653 -12.30 -17.44 -0.80
CA LEU A 653 -11.36 -17.95 0.18
C LEU A 653 -10.54 -16.79 0.75
N ARG A 654 -10.54 -16.62 2.08
CA ARG A 654 -9.73 -15.60 2.76
C ARG A 654 -8.46 -16.18 3.34
N GLN A 655 -8.58 -17.24 4.14
CA GLN A 655 -7.47 -17.87 4.85
C GLN A 655 -7.74 -19.36 5.11
N ILE A 656 -6.67 -20.10 5.43
CA ILE A 656 -6.70 -21.52 5.81
C ILE A 656 -5.81 -21.69 7.06
N ALA A 657 -6.18 -22.57 7.99
CA ALA A 657 -5.30 -23.02 9.06
C ALA A 657 -5.47 -24.52 9.34
N PHE A 658 -4.39 -25.18 9.71
CA PHE A 658 -4.39 -26.59 10.15
C PHE A 658 -4.22 -26.68 11.66
N SER A 659 -4.87 -27.64 12.31
CA SER A 659 -4.67 -27.93 13.74
C SER A 659 -3.23 -28.41 14.00
N SER A 660 -2.73 -28.20 15.22
CA SER A 660 -1.32 -28.51 15.57
C SER A 660 -0.96 -30.01 15.48
N ASP A 661 -1.97 -30.89 15.56
CA ASP A 661 -1.89 -32.33 15.37
C ASP A 661 -2.24 -32.80 13.95
N LEU A 662 -2.55 -31.86 13.03
CA LEU A 662 -2.95 -32.08 11.65
C LEU A 662 -4.24 -32.92 11.47
N LYS A 663 -5.09 -33.09 12.50
CA LYS A 663 -6.41 -33.75 12.34
C LYS A 663 -7.47 -32.88 11.69
N HIS A 664 -7.36 -31.55 11.77
CA HIS A 664 -8.37 -30.64 11.24
C HIS A 664 -7.77 -29.54 10.36
N MET A 665 -8.55 -29.13 9.36
CA MET A 665 -8.31 -27.92 8.59
C MET A 665 -9.51 -27.00 8.75
N ALA A 666 -9.27 -25.73 9.09
CA ALA A 666 -10.26 -24.68 9.10
C ALA A 666 -10.04 -23.76 7.90
N VAL A 667 -11.14 -23.26 7.33
CA VAL A 667 -11.12 -22.37 6.18
C VAL A 667 -12.04 -21.19 6.47
N LEU A 668 -11.49 -19.99 6.29
CA LEU A 668 -12.22 -18.74 6.33
C LEU A 668 -12.72 -18.39 4.93
N ARG A 669 -14.04 -18.24 4.80
CA ARG A 669 -14.78 -17.81 3.62
C ARG A 669 -15.55 -16.54 3.93
N ASP A 670 -16.05 -15.83 2.92
CA ASP A 670 -16.86 -14.62 3.10
C ASP A 670 -18.08 -14.87 4.03
N GLY A 671 -17.96 -14.42 5.29
CA GLY A 671 -18.97 -14.60 6.35
C GLY A 671 -19.08 -15.99 6.98
N ALA A 672 -18.22 -16.96 6.60
CA ALA A 672 -18.33 -18.35 7.07
C ALA A 672 -16.99 -18.98 7.49
N LEU A 673 -17.03 -19.73 8.59
CA LEU A 673 -15.97 -20.60 9.07
C LEU A 673 -16.39 -22.05 8.84
N ALA A 674 -15.64 -22.78 8.02
CA ALA A 674 -15.86 -24.20 7.76
C ALA A 674 -14.66 -25.03 8.23
N THR A 675 -14.90 -26.28 8.62
CA THR A 675 -13.85 -27.21 9.06
C THR A 675 -13.96 -28.58 8.41
N TRP A 676 -12.82 -29.23 8.20
CA TRP A 676 -12.68 -30.56 7.62
C TRP A 676 -11.92 -31.49 8.56
N ASP A 677 -12.29 -32.77 8.53
CA ASP A 677 -11.47 -33.85 9.04
C ASP A 677 -10.37 -34.17 8.02
N MET A 678 -9.13 -34.24 8.48
CA MET A 678 -7.96 -34.45 7.63
C MET A 678 -7.70 -35.92 7.31
N ALA A 679 -8.30 -36.88 8.00
CA ALA A 679 -8.22 -38.29 7.64
C ALA A 679 -9.23 -38.65 6.54
N THR A 680 -10.47 -38.17 6.63
CA THR A 680 -11.54 -38.48 5.65
C THR A 680 -11.64 -37.48 4.50
N GLY A 681 -11.28 -36.21 4.73
CA GLY A 681 -11.52 -35.11 3.78
C GLY A 681 -12.95 -34.59 3.77
N GLU A 682 -13.78 -35.04 4.73
CA GLU A 682 -15.17 -34.62 4.87
C GLU A 682 -15.29 -33.32 5.68
N MET A 683 -16.30 -32.51 5.37
CA MET A 683 -16.57 -31.26 6.08
C MET A 683 -17.31 -31.58 7.39
N VAL A 684 -16.68 -31.32 8.53
CA VAL A 684 -17.19 -31.59 9.88
C VAL A 684 -18.17 -30.50 10.32
N SER A 685 -17.85 -29.25 10.04
CA SER A 685 -18.71 -28.11 10.36
C SER A 685 -18.68 -27.01 9.31
N GLU A 686 -19.76 -26.23 9.28
CA GLU A 686 -19.80 -24.89 8.71
C GLU A 686 -20.60 -24.01 9.68
N LEU A 687 -20.13 -22.78 9.89
CA LEU A 687 -20.68 -21.78 10.79
C LEU A 687 -20.72 -20.43 10.07
N TRP A 688 -21.90 -19.81 10.06
CA TRP A 688 -22.13 -18.45 9.57
C TRP A 688 -22.33 -17.51 10.76
N HIS A 689 -21.54 -16.44 10.84
CA HIS A 689 -21.58 -15.53 12.00
C HIS A 689 -21.05 -14.14 11.66
N SER A 690 -21.65 -13.08 12.22
CA SER A 690 -21.30 -11.68 11.94
C SER A 690 -19.83 -11.37 12.22
N GLY A 691 -19.31 -11.84 13.37
CA GLY A 691 -17.91 -11.70 13.77
C GLY A 691 -16.87 -12.43 12.91
N ILE A 692 -17.28 -13.15 11.84
CA ILE A 692 -16.36 -13.77 10.86
C ILE A 692 -16.06 -12.82 9.69
N GLY A 693 -16.98 -11.86 9.44
CA GLY A 693 -17.04 -10.91 8.31
C GLY A 693 -15.85 -10.84 7.35
N PHE A 694 -14.96 -9.86 7.58
CA PHE A 694 -13.76 -9.60 6.78
C PHE A 694 -12.48 -10.01 7.51
N SER A 695 -12.51 -11.12 8.25
CA SER A 695 -11.35 -11.53 9.05
C SER A 695 -10.09 -11.77 8.21
N SER A 696 -8.96 -11.42 8.79
CA SER A 696 -7.65 -11.32 8.14
C SER A 696 -6.69 -12.46 8.53
N SER A 697 -6.86 -13.03 9.72
CA SER A 697 -6.15 -14.22 10.19
C SER A 697 -7.09 -15.28 10.76
N ILE A 698 -6.63 -16.54 10.74
CA ILE A 698 -7.27 -17.71 11.32
C ILE A 698 -6.18 -18.62 11.89
N GLU A 699 -6.32 -19.05 13.14
CA GLU A 699 -5.34 -19.89 13.83
C GLU A 699 -6.05 -20.92 14.73
N TRP A 700 -5.49 -22.12 14.90
CA TRP A 700 -6.07 -23.13 15.81
C TRP A 700 -5.50 -22.99 17.22
N VAL A 701 -6.39 -22.89 18.21
CA VAL A 701 -6.07 -22.79 19.64
C VAL A 701 -6.71 -23.97 20.37
N GLY A 702 -5.95 -25.06 20.51
CA GLY A 702 -6.49 -26.36 20.93
C GLY A 702 -7.52 -26.88 19.91
N ASP A 703 -8.69 -27.25 20.39
CA ASP A 703 -9.83 -27.71 19.57
C ASP A 703 -10.69 -26.54 19.02
N PHE A 704 -10.32 -25.29 19.32
CA PHE A 704 -11.04 -24.07 18.91
C PHE A 704 -10.29 -23.31 17.82
N VAL A 705 -10.98 -22.37 17.17
CA VAL A 705 -10.42 -21.51 16.11
C VAL A 705 -10.44 -20.04 16.54
N LEU A 706 -9.29 -19.38 16.48
CA LEU A 706 -9.10 -17.95 16.75
C LEU A 706 -9.11 -17.17 15.42
N LEU A 707 -9.98 -16.16 15.29
CA LEU A 707 -9.96 -15.19 14.18
C LEU A 707 -9.43 -13.83 14.67
N ASP A 708 -8.58 -13.18 13.86
CA ASP A 708 -7.98 -11.86 14.08
C ASP A 708 -7.29 -11.63 15.45
N GLY A 709 -6.98 -12.68 16.20
CA GLY A 709 -6.56 -12.57 17.59
C GLY A 709 -7.67 -12.13 18.56
N LYS A 710 -8.91 -12.00 18.09
CA LYS A 710 -10.07 -11.47 18.83
C LYS A 710 -11.09 -12.56 19.19
N HIS A 711 -11.53 -13.36 18.22
CA HIS A 711 -12.72 -14.20 18.35
C HIS A 711 -12.37 -15.67 18.44
N VAL A 712 -12.76 -16.35 19.51
CA VAL A 712 -12.63 -17.81 19.65
C VAL A 712 -13.94 -18.47 19.29
N PHE A 713 -13.93 -19.29 18.25
CA PHE A 713 -15.06 -20.10 17.80
C PHE A 713 -14.88 -21.56 18.22
N ASP A 714 -15.97 -22.19 18.65
CA ASP A 714 -16.10 -23.64 18.78
C ASP A 714 -16.73 -24.19 17.49
N PRO A 715 -15.96 -24.86 16.59
CA PRO A 715 -16.50 -25.33 15.32
C PRO A 715 -17.45 -26.51 15.47
N LEU A 716 -17.30 -27.32 16.53
CA LEU A 716 -18.12 -28.51 16.81
C LEU A 716 -19.51 -28.09 17.30
N ARG A 717 -19.58 -27.09 18.20
CA ARG A 717 -20.83 -26.47 18.66
C ARG A 717 -21.39 -25.43 17.69
N ARG A 718 -20.58 -24.97 16.73
CA ARG A 718 -20.90 -23.90 15.76
C ARG A 718 -21.25 -22.57 16.44
N VAL A 719 -20.46 -22.13 17.43
CA VAL A 719 -20.72 -20.87 18.17
C VAL A 719 -19.49 -19.97 18.25
N LEU A 720 -19.71 -18.65 18.38
CA LEU A 720 -18.71 -17.73 18.93
C LEU A 720 -18.62 -17.97 20.44
N LEU A 721 -17.61 -18.74 20.85
CA LEU A 721 -17.40 -19.13 22.24
C LEU A 721 -16.92 -17.94 23.08
N TRP A 722 -15.97 -17.15 22.57
CA TRP A 722 -15.34 -16.05 23.31
C TRP A 722 -15.02 -14.84 22.44
N GLU A 723 -15.18 -13.65 22.99
CA GLU A 723 -14.71 -12.39 22.41
C GLU A 723 -13.62 -11.78 23.32
N TYR A 724 -12.38 -11.73 22.88
CA TYR A 724 -11.33 -10.96 23.55
C TYR A 724 -11.45 -9.48 23.16
N THR A 725 -11.94 -8.63 24.06
CA THR A 725 -11.92 -7.19 23.81
C THR A 725 -10.50 -6.68 24.00
N ALA A 726 -9.92 -6.02 23.00
CA ALA A 726 -8.70 -5.23 23.18
C ALA A 726 -9.08 -3.73 23.15
N ASP A 727 -8.47 -2.94 24.02
CA ASP A 727 -8.57 -1.47 23.96
C ASP A 727 -8.23 -0.97 22.54
N ALA A 728 -9.05 -0.06 22.01
CA ALA A 728 -8.91 0.50 20.66
C ALA A 728 -7.53 1.15 20.38
N ARG A 729 -6.74 1.47 21.42
CA ARG A 729 -5.33 1.88 21.31
C ARG A 729 -4.44 0.80 20.66
N PHE A 730 -4.81 -0.48 20.74
CA PHE A 730 -4.08 -1.61 20.14
C PHE A 730 -4.52 -1.88 18.69
N PHE A 731 -4.29 -0.91 17.79
CA PHE A 731 -4.60 -1.02 16.35
C PHE A 731 -3.82 -2.16 15.66
N ALA A 732 -4.39 -3.37 15.64
CA ALA A 732 -3.84 -4.59 15.05
C ALA A 732 -2.42 -4.94 15.58
N PRO A 733 -2.30 -5.63 16.74
CA PRO A 733 -1.03 -6.20 17.17
C PRO A 733 -0.56 -7.25 16.15
N THR A 734 0.75 -7.41 15.99
CA THR A 734 1.29 -8.53 15.22
C THR A 734 1.19 -9.79 16.08
N THR A 735 0.33 -10.73 15.70
CA THR A 735 0.09 -11.99 16.42
C THR A 735 0.57 -13.21 15.64
N THR A 736 0.88 -14.28 16.37
CA THR A 736 0.90 -15.66 15.86
C THR A 736 0.64 -16.68 16.97
N VAL A 737 -0.11 -17.74 16.69
CA VAL A 737 -0.27 -18.89 17.58
C VAL A 737 0.75 -19.97 17.23
N ALA A 738 1.60 -20.28 18.20
CA ALA A 738 2.58 -21.35 18.11
C ALA A 738 2.82 -21.97 19.49
N SER A 739 2.98 -23.30 19.52
CA SER A 739 3.33 -24.04 20.75
C SER A 739 2.31 -23.83 21.89
N GLY A 740 1.02 -23.81 21.55
CA GLY A 740 -0.10 -23.69 22.51
C GLY A 740 -0.30 -22.27 23.06
N ARG A 741 0.31 -21.27 22.43
CA ARG A 741 0.37 -19.89 22.92
C ARG A 741 0.14 -18.91 21.78
N MET A 742 -0.61 -17.84 22.03
CA MET A 742 -0.55 -16.64 21.19
C MET A 742 0.64 -15.79 21.62
N TRP A 743 1.52 -15.53 20.67
CA TRP A 743 2.62 -14.59 20.75
C TRP A 743 2.19 -13.29 20.11
N PHE A 744 2.54 -12.16 20.72
CA PHE A 744 2.11 -10.86 20.22
C PHE A 744 3.18 -9.78 20.43
N ILE A 745 3.20 -8.83 19.50
CA ILE A 745 3.89 -7.54 19.64
C ILE A 745 2.81 -6.47 19.49
N PRO A 746 2.63 -5.56 20.47
CA PRO A 746 1.68 -4.46 20.35
C PRO A 746 1.91 -3.63 19.09
N SER A 747 0.82 -3.07 18.55
CA SER A 747 0.89 -2.13 17.43
C SER A 747 1.87 -1.01 17.72
N SER A 748 2.73 -0.67 16.75
CA SER A 748 3.73 0.39 16.89
C SER A 748 3.15 1.79 17.12
N LYS A 749 1.82 1.91 17.03
CA LYS A 749 0.99 3.09 17.31
C LYS A 749 0.66 3.24 18.81
N SER A 750 0.84 2.21 19.65
CA SER A 750 0.60 2.31 21.09
C SER A 750 1.74 3.09 21.78
N GLU A 751 1.38 4.01 22.67
CA GLU A 751 2.34 4.68 23.56
C GLU A 751 2.96 3.67 24.54
N GLY A 752 4.29 3.52 24.52
CA GLY A 752 4.99 2.57 25.40
C GLY A 752 6.35 2.12 24.87
N ALA A 753 6.92 1.09 25.51
CA ALA A 753 8.03 0.32 24.94
C ALA A 753 7.48 -0.77 24.00
N THR A 754 8.21 -1.10 22.94
CA THR A 754 7.90 -2.31 22.16
C THR A 754 8.36 -3.51 22.96
N PHE A 755 7.53 -4.55 23.10
CA PHE A 755 7.89 -5.79 23.79
C PHE A 755 7.32 -7.00 23.02
N LEU A 756 7.87 -8.19 23.29
CA LEU A 756 7.24 -9.47 22.93
C LEU A 756 6.49 -10.00 24.15
N GLY A 757 5.21 -10.28 23.99
CA GLY A 757 4.40 -10.99 24.99
C GLY A 757 3.95 -12.37 24.50
N SER A 758 3.49 -13.19 25.43
CA SER A 758 2.84 -14.47 25.13
C SER A 758 1.73 -14.77 26.13
N THR A 759 0.64 -15.38 25.68
CA THR A 759 -0.38 -15.99 26.55
C THR A 759 -0.70 -17.40 26.06
N VAL A 760 -1.15 -18.27 26.96
CA VAL A 760 -1.62 -19.62 26.61
C VAL A 760 -3.03 -19.52 26.06
N LEU A 761 -3.28 -20.09 24.87
CA LEU A 761 -4.61 -20.17 24.28
C LEU A 761 -4.98 -21.63 23.96
N PRO A 762 -6.24 -22.06 24.22
CA PRO A 762 -7.27 -21.32 24.93
C PRO A 762 -6.90 -21.13 26.41
N ASP A 763 -7.35 -20.03 27.03
CA ASP A 763 -7.20 -19.84 28.47
C ASP A 763 -8.21 -20.69 29.27
N GLU A 764 -8.11 -20.64 30.60
CA GLU A 764 -8.96 -21.43 31.49
C GLU A 764 -10.43 -20.98 31.51
N GLN A 765 -10.73 -19.72 31.22
CA GLN A 765 -12.10 -19.19 31.15
C GLN A 765 -12.79 -19.68 29.87
N VAL A 766 -12.08 -19.66 28.74
CA VAL A 766 -12.54 -20.24 27.47
C VAL A 766 -12.80 -21.74 27.60
N GLN A 767 -11.91 -22.48 28.25
CA GLN A 767 -12.09 -23.92 28.51
C GLN A 767 -13.29 -24.18 29.43
N ALA A 768 -13.38 -23.49 30.58
CA ALA A 768 -14.51 -23.64 31.50
C ALA A 768 -15.86 -23.25 30.86
N MET A 769 -15.88 -22.24 29.99
CA MET A 769 -17.07 -21.89 29.20
C MET A 769 -17.46 -23.02 28.26
N ALA A 770 -16.51 -23.55 27.47
CA ALA A 770 -16.77 -24.68 26.58
C ALA A 770 -17.22 -25.95 27.32
N GLU A 771 -16.74 -26.20 28.53
CA GLU A 771 -17.21 -27.31 29.38
C GLU A 771 -18.62 -27.06 29.95
N SER A 772 -18.96 -25.80 30.23
CA SER A 772 -20.31 -25.42 30.68
C SER A 772 -21.37 -25.51 29.57
N LEU A 773 -20.95 -25.40 28.30
CA LEU A 773 -21.83 -25.56 27.15
C LEU A 773 -22.18 -27.03 26.92
N GLY A 774 -23.49 -27.29 26.80
CA GLY A 774 -24.03 -28.62 26.48
C GLY A 774 -23.57 -29.18 25.13
N PRO A 775 -24.05 -30.39 24.76
CA PRO A 775 -23.71 -30.99 23.47
C PRO A 775 -24.21 -30.10 22.32
N PRO A 776 -23.55 -30.11 21.13
CA PRO A 776 -23.88 -29.23 20.00
C PRO A 776 -25.38 -29.16 19.67
N GLU A 777 -26.07 -30.30 19.65
CA GLU A 777 -27.51 -30.41 19.39
C GLU A 777 -28.41 -29.59 20.34
N SER A 778 -27.93 -29.29 21.55
CA SER A 778 -28.67 -28.47 22.53
C SER A 778 -28.55 -26.95 22.30
N LEU A 779 -27.63 -26.54 21.44
CA LEU A 779 -27.38 -25.15 21.08
C LEU A 779 -27.98 -24.78 19.72
N LEU A 780 -28.40 -25.74 18.90
CA LEU A 780 -29.03 -25.47 17.61
C LEU A 780 -30.41 -24.80 17.79
N LEU A 781 -30.66 -23.77 16.98
CA LEU A 781 -31.96 -23.10 16.81
C LEU A 781 -32.66 -23.51 15.50
N ALA A 782 -31.88 -23.97 14.52
CA ALA A 782 -32.36 -24.52 13.25
C ALA A 782 -31.39 -25.60 12.75
N LYS A 783 -31.92 -26.70 12.21
CA LYS A 783 -31.15 -27.79 11.59
C LYS A 783 -31.97 -28.56 10.52
N PRO A 784 -31.36 -29.46 9.73
CA PRO A 784 -32.07 -30.19 8.68
C PRO A 784 -33.18 -31.06 9.27
N GLY A 785 -34.35 -31.02 8.64
CA GLY A 785 -35.58 -31.66 9.09
C GLY A 785 -36.59 -30.70 9.74
N ASP A 786 -36.14 -29.59 10.34
CA ASP A 786 -37.02 -28.65 11.06
C ASP A 786 -38.07 -28.00 10.13
N GLU A 787 -39.25 -27.70 10.69
CA GLU A 787 -40.34 -27.02 9.99
C GLU A 787 -40.13 -25.49 9.95
N VAL A 788 -40.22 -24.91 8.74
CA VAL A 788 -40.00 -23.48 8.49
C VAL A 788 -41.10 -22.88 7.62
N SER A 789 -41.53 -21.67 7.94
CA SER A 789 -42.47 -20.88 7.13
C SER A 789 -41.76 -19.71 6.46
N ILE A 790 -42.33 -19.20 5.35
CA ILE A 790 -41.66 -18.20 4.49
C ILE A 790 -42.38 -16.83 4.53
N ARG A 791 -41.70 -15.83 5.12
CA ARG A 791 -42.04 -14.40 5.08
C ARG A 791 -41.36 -13.73 3.87
N ILE A 792 -42.09 -12.92 3.11
CA ILE A 792 -41.54 -12.20 1.95
C ILE A 792 -41.99 -10.75 2.02
N ASP A 793 -41.02 -9.84 1.89
CA ASP A 793 -41.19 -8.38 1.92
C ASP A 793 -40.34 -7.80 0.78
N VAL A 794 -40.89 -7.94 -0.43
CA VAL A 794 -40.26 -7.63 -1.71
C VAL A 794 -41.13 -6.61 -2.44
N ASP A 795 -40.52 -5.53 -2.89
CA ASP A 795 -41.19 -4.51 -3.71
C ASP A 795 -41.26 -5.03 -5.16
N GLU A 796 -42.48 -5.10 -5.71
CA GLU A 796 -42.78 -5.64 -7.04
C GLU A 796 -42.04 -4.92 -8.18
N ALA A 797 -41.53 -3.71 -7.93
CA ALA A 797 -40.65 -3.00 -8.87
C ALA A 797 -39.31 -3.71 -9.15
N TYR A 798 -38.87 -4.61 -8.25
CA TYR A 798 -37.58 -5.30 -8.34
C TYR A 798 -37.70 -6.82 -8.54
N GLY A 799 -38.85 -7.45 -8.22
CA GLY A 799 -39.04 -8.88 -8.44
C GLY A 799 -40.41 -9.40 -8.03
N SER A 800 -40.78 -10.59 -8.54
CA SER A 800 -42.06 -11.21 -8.18
C SER A 800 -41.98 -11.91 -6.82
N VAL A 801 -42.99 -11.71 -5.98
CA VAL A 801 -43.16 -12.42 -4.70
C VAL A 801 -43.22 -13.94 -4.89
N ASP A 802 -43.83 -14.42 -5.98
CA ASP A 802 -43.91 -15.85 -6.30
C ASP A 802 -42.58 -16.44 -6.77
N GLU A 803 -41.80 -15.68 -7.54
CA GLU A 803 -40.45 -16.06 -7.97
C GLU A 803 -39.51 -16.18 -6.76
N VAL A 804 -39.55 -15.18 -5.86
CA VAL A 804 -38.80 -15.21 -4.60
C VAL A 804 -39.27 -16.36 -3.71
N ARG A 805 -40.59 -16.63 -3.63
CA ARG A 805 -41.12 -17.78 -2.87
C ARG A 805 -40.58 -19.10 -3.40
N GLN A 806 -40.57 -19.29 -4.72
CA GLN A 806 -40.04 -20.51 -5.35
C GLN A 806 -38.53 -20.65 -5.13
N ALA A 807 -37.76 -19.58 -5.28
CA ALA A 807 -36.32 -19.58 -5.02
C ALA A 807 -36.00 -19.90 -3.55
N VAL A 808 -36.61 -19.18 -2.60
CA VAL A 808 -36.42 -19.40 -1.16
C VAL A 808 -36.82 -20.81 -0.75
N THR A 809 -37.95 -21.33 -1.24
CA THR A 809 -38.38 -22.71 -1.00
C THR A 809 -37.33 -23.71 -1.48
N LYS A 810 -36.87 -23.57 -2.73
CA LYS A 810 -35.82 -24.44 -3.30
C LYS A 810 -34.55 -24.43 -2.45
N GLN A 811 -34.11 -23.26 -1.99
CA GLN A 811 -32.88 -23.11 -1.22
C GLN A 811 -33.01 -23.64 0.21
N LEU A 812 -34.17 -23.47 0.86
CA LEU A 812 -34.47 -24.08 2.16
C LEU A 812 -34.51 -25.61 2.08
N THR A 813 -35.17 -26.18 1.06
CA THR A 813 -35.17 -27.63 0.82
C THR A 813 -33.78 -28.16 0.49
N ALA A 814 -32.96 -27.42 -0.27
CA ALA A 814 -31.57 -27.77 -0.54
C ALA A 814 -30.69 -27.73 0.72
N ALA A 815 -30.95 -26.79 1.64
CA ALA A 815 -30.33 -26.73 2.96
C ALA A 815 -30.88 -27.80 3.94
N GLY A 816 -31.97 -28.49 3.58
CA GLY A 816 -32.53 -29.63 4.32
C GLY A 816 -33.76 -29.34 5.17
N TYR A 817 -34.39 -28.18 5.06
CA TYR A 817 -35.56 -27.77 5.86
C TYR A 817 -36.91 -28.19 5.24
N THR A 818 -37.90 -28.40 6.10
CA THR A 818 -39.28 -28.72 5.73
C THR A 818 -40.11 -27.44 5.62
N VAL A 819 -40.40 -26.97 4.41
CA VAL A 819 -41.21 -25.76 4.21
C VAL A 819 -42.70 -26.07 4.44
N VAL A 820 -43.38 -25.28 5.29
CA VAL A 820 -44.78 -25.48 5.67
C VAL A 820 -45.63 -24.20 5.58
N ASP A 821 -46.92 -24.38 5.26
CA ASP A 821 -47.92 -23.31 5.21
C ASP A 821 -48.57 -23.09 6.59
N GLY A 822 -47.96 -22.24 7.42
CA GLY A 822 -48.51 -21.85 8.73
C GLY A 822 -47.50 -21.09 9.60
N PRO A 823 -47.90 -20.63 10.79
CA PRO A 823 -46.96 -20.03 11.75
C PRO A 823 -46.10 -21.10 12.42
N THR A 824 -44.78 -20.98 12.27
CA THR A 824 -43.75 -21.84 12.88
C THR A 824 -42.93 -21.04 13.91
N GLN A 825 -42.14 -21.73 14.75
CA GLN A 825 -41.18 -21.04 15.63
C GLN A 825 -40.00 -20.44 14.86
N LEU A 826 -39.57 -21.13 13.78
CA LEU A 826 -38.53 -20.73 12.85
C LEU A 826 -39.16 -20.18 11.57
N VAL A 827 -38.90 -18.92 11.23
CA VAL A 827 -39.41 -18.26 10.02
C VAL A 827 -38.23 -17.90 9.12
N ALA A 828 -38.21 -18.39 7.89
CA ALA A 828 -37.30 -17.89 6.88
C ALA A 828 -37.89 -16.60 6.28
N PHE A 829 -37.08 -15.56 6.17
CA PHE A 829 -37.50 -14.29 5.57
C PHE A 829 -36.67 -13.94 4.32
N ALA A 830 -37.28 -13.21 3.40
CA ALA A 830 -36.65 -12.61 2.24
C ALA A 830 -37.12 -11.16 2.07
N GLU A 831 -36.18 -10.23 1.99
CA GLU A 831 -36.41 -8.79 1.93
C GLU A 831 -35.66 -8.18 0.74
N CYS A 832 -36.40 -7.53 -0.17
CA CYS A 832 -35.83 -6.85 -1.34
C CYS A 832 -36.62 -5.57 -1.67
N ARG A 833 -36.24 -4.45 -1.04
CA ARG A 833 -36.91 -3.15 -1.20
C ARG A 833 -36.02 -2.00 -0.72
N LYS A 834 -36.41 -0.75 -1.01
CA LYS A 834 -35.80 0.42 -0.35
C LYS A 834 -36.26 0.56 1.11
N MET A 835 -35.40 1.14 1.93
CA MET A 835 -35.75 1.59 3.28
C MET A 835 -36.70 2.79 3.21
N GLN A 836 -37.55 2.93 4.23
CA GLN A 836 -38.49 4.05 4.34
C GLN A 836 -37.81 5.35 4.80
N GLU A 837 -36.69 5.23 5.49
CA GLU A 837 -35.92 6.36 6.03
C GLU A 837 -34.97 6.92 4.97
N GLU A 838 -34.94 8.25 4.84
CA GLU A 838 -33.97 8.96 4.03
C GLU A 838 -32.73 9.30 4.86
N LYS A 839 -31.56 8.96 4.32
CA LYS A 839 -30.26 9.19 4.93
C LYS A 839 -29.53 10.29 4.18
N GLN A 840 -29.07 11.32 4.90
CA GLN A 840 -28.18 12.32 4.34
C GLN A 840 -26.74 11.78 4.29
N ILE A 841 -26.08 11.97 3.16
CA ILE A 841 -24.67 11.64 2.94
C ILE A 841 -23.90 12.86 2.42
N ARG A 842 -22.61 12.93 2.77
CA ARG A 842 -21.66 13.95 2.30
C ARG A 842 -20.64 13.26 1.40
N ILE A 843 -20.54 13.72 0.16
CA ILE A 843 -19.76 13.10 -0.91
C ILE A 843 -18.66 14.06 -1.34
N ASN A 844 -17.42 13.60 -1.31
CA ASN A 844 -16.29 14.32 -1.87
C ASN A 844 -16.27 14.14 -3.39
N VAL A 845 -16.45 15.22 -4.15
CA VAL A 845 -16.38 15.22 -5.63
C VAL A 845 -15.09 15.83 -6.17
N GLY A 846 -14.35 16.61 -5.37
CA GLY A 846 -13.06 17.19 -5.76
C GLY A 846 -11.90 16.17 -5.82
N GLY A 847 -12.08 14.98 -5.25
CA GLY A 847 -11.09 13.89 -5.30
C GLY A 847 -9.88 14.07 -4.36
N ASN A 848 -9.75 15.24 -3.72
CA ASN A 848 -8.74 15.52 -2.69
C ASN A 848 -8.93 14.61 -1.48
N ALA A 849 -7.85 14.00 -0.95
CA ALA A 849 -7.94 13.18 0.27
C ALA A 849 -8.40 13.99 1.52
N PHE A 850 -8.22 15.31 1.48
CA PHE A 850 -8.73 16.27 2.45
C PHE A 850 -9.57 17.29 1.67
N PRO A 851 -10.87 17.02 1.44
CA PRO A 851 -11.74 17.92 0.68
C PRO A 851 -11.98 19.23 1.43
N GLU A 852 -12.04 20.34 0.69
CA GLU A 852 -12.58 21.59 1.20
C GLU A 852 -14.12 21.56 1.17
N GLU A 853 -14.81 22.50 1.84
CA GLU A 853 -16.28 22.42 1.96
C GLU A 853 -16.99 22.56 0.60
N GLN A 854 -16.39 23.25 -0.38
CA GLN A 854 -16.88 23.28 -1.76
C GLN A 854 -16.67 21.96 -2.54
N ASP A 855 -15.74 21.10 -2.12
CA ASP A 855 -15.56 19.74 -2.67
C ASP A 855 -16.65 18.77 -2.14
N ILE A 856 -17.44 19.18 -1.13
CA ILE A 856 -18.45 18.35 -0.48
C ILE A 856 -19.85 18.60 -1.06
N VAL A 857 -20.31 17.66 -1.89
CA VAL A 857 -21.70 17.59 -2.33
C VAL A 857 -22.52 16.80 -1.31
N THR A 858 -23.57 17.41 -0.78
CA THR A 858 -24.53 16.73 0.11
C THR A 858 -25.70 16.16 -0.70
N ARG A 859 -26.13 14.94 -0.36
CA ARG A 859 -27.27 14.24 -0.97
C ARG A 859 -28.12 13.50 0.06
N TRP A 860 -29.37 13.24 -0.31
CA TRP A 860 -30.27 12.35 0.41
C TRP A 860 -30.46 11.08 -0.41
N ILE A 861 -30.34 9.92 0.22
CA ILE A 861 -30.53 8.61 -0.38
C ILE A 861 -31.52 7.79 0.45
N ARG A 862 -32.14 6.78 -0.17
CA ARG A 862 -32.87 5.72 0.54
C ARG A 862 -32.12 4.41 0.35
N PRO A 863 -31.30 3.96 1.32
CA PRO A 863 -30.58 2.70 1.21
C PRO A 863 -31.52 1.54 0.89
N ALA A 864 -31.05 0.57 0.12
CA ALA A 864 -31.83 -0.64 -0.18
C ALA A 864 -31.51 -1.77 0.79
N LEU A 865 -32.43 -2.72 0.93
CA LEU A 865 -32.20 -4.02 1.55
C LEU A 865 -32.27 -5.08 0.45
N SER A 866 -31.33 -6.02 0.45
CA SER A 866 -31.44 -7.26 -0.33
C SER A 866 -30.80 -8.38 0.49
N ARG A 867 -31.66 -9.11 1.21
CA ARG A 867 -31.25 -10.09 2.22
C ARG A 867 -32.26 -11.22 2.39
N VAL A 868 -31.76 -12.37 2.83
CA VAL A 868 -32.55 -13.44 3.44
C VAL A 868 -32.08 -13.66 4.87
N GLY A 869 -32.87 -14.38 5.66
CA GLY A 869 -32.46 -14.77 7.00
C GLY A 869 -33.41 -15.75 7.67
N PHE A 870 -33.09 -16.09 8.91
CA PHE A 870 -33.96 -16.82 9.82
C PHE A 870 -34.34 -15.94 11.00
N GLU A 871 -35.62 -15.93 11.34
CA GLU A 871 -36.18 -15.36 12.56
C GLU A 871 -36.63 -16.50 13.48
N ALA A 872 -36.36 -16.38 14.78
CA ALA A 872 -36.93 -17.24 15.82
C ALA A 872 -37.63 -16.38 16.86
N ASN A 873 -38.91 -16.63 17.12
CA ASN A 873 -39.76 -15.81 18.00
C ASN A 873 -39.81 -14.29 17.65
N GLY A 874 -39.46 -13.93 16.40
CA GLY A 874 -39.41 -12.54 15.94
C GLY A 874 -38.05 -11.84 16.10
N GLU A 875 -37.01 -12.50 16.63
CA GLU A 875 -35.63 -12.02 16.58
C GLU A 875 -34.88 -12.69 15.42
N ALA A 876 -34.13 -11.92 14.63
CA ALA A 876 -33.33 -12.45 13.51
C ALA A 876 -32.06 -13.14 14.03
N ILE A 877 -31.98 -14.46 13.87
CA ILE A 877 -30.91 -15.33 14.40
C ILE A 877 -29.80 -15.63 13.38
N TRP A 878 -30.09 -15.46 12.09
CA TRP A 878 -29.12 -15.57 10.99
C TRP A 878 -29.58 -14.67 9.83
N ILE A 879 -28.64 -14.03 9.12
CA ILE A 879 -28.91 -13.15 7.98
C ILE A 879 -27.79 -13.34 6.94
N ASP A 880 -28.15 -13.52 5.68
CA ASP A 880 -27.25 -13.31 4.53
C ASP A 880 -27.84 -12.23 3.62
N GLY A 881 -27.09 -11.14 3.47
CA GLY A 881 -27.51 -9.98 2.71
C GLY A 881 -26.80 -8.73 3.21
N GLY A 882 -27.41 -7.59 2.94
CA GLY A 882 -26.99 -6.33 3.54
C GLY A 882 -27.90 -5.17 3.20
N SER A 883 -27.58 -4.02 3.78
CA SER A 883 -28.03 -2.72 3.29
C SER A 883 -27.12 -2.27 2.14
N TYR A 884 -27.73 -2.02 0.99
CA TYR A 884 -27.12 -1.36 -0.16
C TYR A 884 -27.14 0.15 0.12
N ASP A 885 -26.08 0.59 0.78
CA ASP A 885 -25.82 1.94 1.27
C ASP A 885 -24.50 2.43 0.65
N VAL A 886 -24.35 3.74 0.49
CA VAL A 886 -23.21 4.31 -0.25
C VAL A 886 -21.99 4.46 0.65
N TRP A 887 -20.93 3.70 0.34
CA TRP A 887 -19.72 3.59 1.14
C TRP A 887 -18.45 3.62 0.27
N GLY A 888 -17.42 4.33 0.74
CA GLY A 888 -16.14 4.43 0.03
C GLY A 888 -16.20 5.31 -1.22
N ASN A 889 -15.49 4.89 -2.27
CA ASN A 889 -15.40 5.63 -3.53
C ASN A 889 -16.60 5.33 -4.43
N ILE A 890 -17.28 6.38 -4.91
CA ILE A 890 -18.30 6.27 -5.95
C ILE A 890 -17.59 6.30 -7.31
N TYR A 891 -17.78 5.24 -8.11
CA TYR A 891 -17.30 5.19 -9.49
C TYR A 891 -18.48 5.44 -10.44
N LEU A 892 -18.37 6.49 -11.24
CA LEU A 892 -19.34 6.86 -12.27
C LEU A 892 -19.03 6.16 -13.59
N GLU A 893 -20.07 5.74 -14.33
CA GLU A 893 -19.96 5.26 -15.71
C GLU A 893 -19.91 6.42 -16.73
N GLU A 894 -19.56 6.15 -17.99
CA GLU A 894 -19.38 7.22 -18.99
C GLU A 894 -20.70 7.94 -19.30
N GLY A 895 -20.83 9.18 -18.79
CA GLY A 895 -22.03 10.02 -18.96
C GLY A 895 -23.08 9.85 -17.86
N GLU A 896 -22.82 9.01 -16.84
CA GLU A 896 -23.65 8.87 -15.66
C GLU A 896 -23.54 10.10 -14.74
N SER A 897 -24.67 10.61 -14.21
CA SER A 897 -24.61 11.66 -13.19
C SER A 897 -24.39 11.07 -11.79
N LEU A 898 -23.94 11.90 -10.84
CA LEU A 898 -23.81 11.47 -9.45
C LEU A 898 -25.14 10.95 -8.88
N ASP A 899 -26.27 11.52 -9.28
CA ASP A 899 -27.58 11.13 -8.79
C ASP A 899 -28.06 9.79 -9.38
N ASP A 900 -27.72 9.51 -10.65
CA ASP A 900 -27.93 8.19 -11.27
C ASP A 900 -27.07 7.11 -10.60
N ALA A 901 -25.80 7.42 -10.30
CA ALA A 901 -24.89 6.50 -9.63
C ALA A 901 -25.32 6.19 -8.18
N LEU A 902 -25.86 7.17 -7.46
CA LEU A 902 -26.43 6.97 -6.13
C LEU A 902 -27.70 6.10 -6.18
N GLU A 903 -28.57 6.31 -7.18
CA GLU A 903 -29.74 5.47 -7.41
C GLU A 903 -29.34 4.03 -7.75
N ARG A 904 -28.34 3.83 -8.64
CA ARG A 904 -27.75 2.52 -8.96
C ARG A 904 -27.17 1.83 -7.73
N LEU A 905 -26.39 2.54 -6.91
CA LEU A 905 -25.78 1.99 -5.69
C LEU A 905 -26.78 1.73 -4.54
N THR A 906 -27.97 2.33 -4.60
CA THR A 906 -29.07 2.12 -3.63
C THR A 906 -30.27 1.40 -4.24
N THR A 907 -30.09 0.72 -5.38
CA THR A 907 -31.08 -0.17 -5.99
C THR A 907 -31.01 -1.57 -5.34
N PRO A 908 -32.13 -2.16 -4.90
CA PRO A 908 -32.16 -3.54 -4.42
C PRO A 908 -31.72 -4.56 -5.48
N ASP A 909 -30.82 -5.48 -5.14
CA ASP A 909 -30.42 -6.57 -6.03
C ASP A 909 -31.22 -7.84 -5.73
N ILE A 910 -32.35 -8.00 -6.42
CA ILE A 910 -33.21 -9.18 -6.35
C ILE A 910 -32.45 -10.48 -6.59
N ARG A 911 -31.40 -10.46 -7.44
CA ARG A 911 -30.65 -11.65 -7.81
C ARG A 911 -29.87 -12.20 -6.62
N ARG A 912 -29.48 -11.34 -5.66
CA ARG A 912 -28.87 -11.78 -4.39
C ARG A 912 -29.84 -12.60 -3.56
N VAL A 913 -31.13 -12.24 -3.53
CA VAL A 913 -32.18 -12.99 -2.82
C VAL A 913 -32.48 -14.30 -3.55
N LEU A 914 -32.62 -14.29 -4.87
CA LEU A 914 -32.88 -15.49 -5.68
C LEU A 914 -31.74 -16.52 -5.66
N SER A 915 -30.49 -16.05 -5.47
CA SER A 915 -29.27 -16.88 -5.37
C SER A 915 -28.73 -17.06 -3.94
N ALA A 916 -29.51 -16.69 -2.92
CA ALA A 916 -29.11 -16.87 -1.53
C ALA A 916 -29.16 -18.35 -1.12
N THR A 917 -28.21 -18.76 -0.29
CA THR A 917 -28.16 -20.12 0.27
C THR A 917 -28.41 -20.03 1.76
N PHE A 918 -29.41 -20.76 2.27
CA PHE A 918 -29.70 -20.80 3.70
C PHE A 918 -28.69 -21.71 4.42
N ALA A 919 -28.22 -21.29 5.60
CA ALA A 919 -27.38 -22.13 6.43
C ALA A 919 -28.15 -23.38 6.91
N SER A 920 -27.66 -24.58 6.60
CA SER A 920 -28.27 -25.85 7.08
C SER A 920 -28.28 -26.00 8.60
N TYR A 921 -27.46 -25.24 9.32
CA TYR A 921 -27.44 -25.20 10.77
C TYR A 921 -27.35 -23.74 11.23
N VAL A 922 -28.21 -23.34 12.17
CA VAL A 922 -28.08 -22.08 12.90
C VAL A 922 -27.96 -22.41 14.39
N ALA A 923 -26.85 -22.03 15.00
CA ALA A 923 -26.66 -22.14 16.44
C ALA A 923 -27.23 -20.91 17.17
N ARG A 924 -27.53 -21.09 18.45
CA ARG A 924 -27.83 -20.01 19.37
C ARG A 924 -26.58 -19.15 19.55
N GLN A 925 -26.76 -17.85 19.42
CA GLN A 925 -25.73 -16.88 19.75
C GLN A 925 -25.68 -16.68 21.28
N GLY A 926 -24.52 -16.26 21.79
CA GLY A 926 -24.40 -15.86 23.20
C GLY A 926 -25.03 -14.50 23.48
N ASN A 927 -24.91 -14.04 24.72
CA ASN A 927 -25.51 -12.79 25.21
C ASN A 927 -24.46 -11.76 25.69
N VAL A 928 -23.19 -11.94 25.33
CA VAL A 928 -22.05 -11.12 25.75
C VAL A 928 -21.39 -10.46 24.53
N GLY A 929 -20.81 -9.27 24.72
CA GLY A 929 -20.12 -8.52 23.65
C GLY A 929 -21.05 -7.87 22.62
N SER A 930 -20.49 -7.12 21.67
CA SER A 930 -21.25 -6.64 20.50
C SER A 930 -21.56 -7.79 19.54
N ASP A 931 -20.66 -8.77 19.50
CA ASP A 931 -20.65 -9.82 18.49
C ASP A 931 -21.38 -11.09 18.98
N LYS A 932 -22.07 -11.01 20.14
CA LYS A 932 -22.91 -12.08 20.71
C LYS A 932 -22.14 -13.37 21.04
N ALA A 933 -20.98 -13.21 21.68
CA ALA A 933 -20.21 -14.30 22.25
C ALA A 933 -20.86 -14.91 23.51
N TYR A 934 -20.48 -16.13 23.86
CA TYR A 934 -20.87 -16.76 25.12
C TYR A 934 -20.13 -16.23 26.34
N GLY A 935 -18.93 -15.68 26.15
CA GLY A 935 -18.21 -14.91 27.18
C GLY A 935 -17.16 -13.96 26.59
N THR A 936 -16.51 -13.21 27.46
CA THR A 936 -15.52 -12.20 27.07
C THR A 936 -14.48 -12.00 28.17
N SER A 937 -13.28 -11.59 27.77
CA SER A 937 -12.24 -11.07 28.66
C SER A 937 -11.68 -9.80 28.02
N ASP A 938 -11.28 -8.82 28.84
CA ASP A 938 -10.34 -7.82 28.34
C ASP A 938 -8.98 -8.48 28.14
N LEU A 939 -8.52 -8.46 26.90
CA LEU A 939 -7.20 -8.94 26.52
C LEU A 939 -6.12 -8.11 27.24
N ALA A 940 -6.38 -6.85 27.57
CA ALA A 940 -5.49 -6.01 28.34
C ALA A 940 -5.31 -6.51 29.79
N ASP A 941 -6.40 -6.86 30.49
CA ASP A 941 -6.33 -7.36 31.88
C ASP A 941 -5.55 -8.68 31.96
N GLY A 942 -5.74 -9.58 30.99
CA GLY A 942 -5.03 -10.85 30.90
C GLY A 942 -3.56 -10.75 30.46
N LEU A 943 -3.22 -9.81 29.56
CA LEU A 943 -1.87 -9.68 28.99
C LEU A 943 -0.96 -8.67 29.72
N PHE A 944 -1.52 -7.70 30.43
CA PHE A 944 -0.80 -6.57 31.04
C PHE A 944 -1.03 -6.45 32.56
N GLY A 945 -1.67 -7.44 33.19
CA GLY A 945 -2.03 -7.43 34.61
C GLY A 945 -0.85 -7.07 35.53
N ALA A 946 -0.94 -5.88 36.14
CA ALA A 946 0.00 -5.31 37.12
C ALA A 946 1.47 -5.13 36.67
N LYS A 947 1.70 -4.16 35.77
CA LYS A 947 2.96 -3.40 35.68
C LYS A 947 2.77 -1.98 36.22
#